data_AF-A0A0E9M296-F1
#
_entry.id   AF-A0A0E9M296-F1
#
_cell.length_a   1.000
_cell.length_b   1.000
_cell.length_c   1.000
_cell.angle_alpha   90.00
_cell.angle_beta   90.00
_cell.angle_gamma   90.00
#
_symmetry.space_group_name_H-M   'P 1'
#
loop_
_entity.id
_entity.type
_entity.pdbx_description
1 polymer ?
#
loop_
_entity_poly.entity_id
_entity_poly.type
_entity_poly.pdbx_seq_one_letter_code
_entity_poly.pdbx_strand_id
1 'polypeptide(L)'
;MALLRIYPIIHREKKRIALEIDRYIQGSDYDIITRNLPERLFSKTKGLWHIPFRHDYQQWVPRQYSIISDLEFVFPECPDNAPPPVAQMESERGEPSVIIKIDTDKRRFYVDHGVNPVLFSALNHLKKGMWLSKQKNWVFVGKNELYMQIVDLIKTVGFNIEKKYVSRPQSTDSKPINTKARPQPIKLPQTFHPILKAYSESLILKRMSPRTCEIYLENFKRFLSHHLDSDINALTYRDLLHYLKAQATKWHPTTLKQTIAAIKFYYERTLGRDKMFFALKEHKKVELSILHLPFYDLKELVDGIDSPGDRLLLFLVYHANIKLSEICTLPKDAADIFEKQFRMPGNNGLAINYFQTLVNHCHEQYHLNTYLVENNGEAHTVSSLKGKIYRILAHYRMEDIYRKQYEQVLKQTDFSLKTRAMYLGAFMQFLKYFNFKHPAFISDEDIRDYMILHREKSAAHQDNMVSSFKFFFEKIHNHTLSHKHVVRPRKGFHLPDYFNQSEIAAMLGTTDNSKHKLLIAMGYSAGLRRQEIQNLRLADIDLKRNRLFIKDAKGNRDRYSLFSLHLHDLLKKYLAEHKPKIYLFEGRQPGIKYSTTSMSAILKNMAKSGGIHRNVHMHMLRHSFATHLLEDGKDIRYVQELLGHKSIKTTERYTHIVSDALLNVASPFDRMVAQTGFKANRNHSPP
;
A
#
# COMPACT_ATOMS: atom_id res chain seq x y z
N MET A 1 22.71 -32.81 3.00
CA MET A 1 22.03 -33.37 1.82
C MET A 1 20.56 -32.97 1.86
N ALA A 2 20.06 -32.40 0.77
CA ALA A 2 18.66 -32.01 0.63
C ALA A 2 17.90 -33.09 -0.13
N LEU A 3 16.69 -33.44 0.31
CA LEU A 3 15.90 -34.51 -0.27
C LEU A 3 14.82 -33.92 -1.18
N LEU A 4 14.79 -34.38 -2.43
CA LEU A 4 13.84 -33.97 -3.45
C LEU A 4 12.87 -35.13 -3.74
N ARG A 5 11.63 -35.02 -3.24
CA ARG A 5 10.55 -35.96 -3.53
C ARG A 5 9.91 -35.62 -4.87
N ILE A 6 9.83 -36.61 -5.76
CA ILE A 6 9.33 -36.44 -7.11
C ILE A 6 8.20 -37.43 -7.36
N TYR A 7 6.98 -36.91 -7.50
CA TYR A 7 5.79 -37.76 -7.68
C TYR A 7 4.75 -37.13 -8.60
N PRO A 8 3.93 -37.94 -9.30
CA PRO A 8 2.87 -37.42 -10.14
C PRO A 8 1.73 -36.80 -9.31
N ILE A 9 1.20 -35.67 -9.78
CA ILE A 9 0.05 -34.97 -9.21
C ILE A 9 -0.94 -34.57 -10.30
N ILE A 10 -2.21 -34.46 -9.93
CA ILE A 10 -3.23 -33.83 -10.76
C ILE A 10 -3.38 -32.37 -10.31
N HIS A 11 -3.12 -31.43 -11.22
CA HIS A 11 -3.27 -30.00 -10.96
C HIS A 11 -4.08 -29.35 -12.08
N ARG A 12 -5.26 -28.79 -11.74
CA ARG A 12 -6.25 -28.26 -12.70
C ARG A 12 -6.58 -29.27 -13.80
N GLU A 13 -6.94 -30.49 -13.40
CA GLU A 13 -7.35 -31.59 -14.28
C GLU A 13 -6.26 -32.11 -15.26
N LYS A 14 -5.00 -31.66 -15.12
CA LYS A 14 -3.86 -32.14 -15.91
C LYS A 14 -2.87 -32.91 -15.04
N LYS A 15 -2.38 -34.05 -15.54
CA LYS A 15 -1.31 -34.84 -14.92
C LYS A 15 0.00 -34.07 -15.03
N ARG A 16 0.70 -33.93 -13.91
CA ARG A 16 1.95 -33.16 -13.75
C ARG A 16 2.88 -33.87 -12.78
N ILE A 17 4.13 -33.44 -12.69
CA ILE A 17 5.10 -33.97 -11.73
C ILE A 17 5.39 -32.89 -10.70
N ALA A 18 5.22 -33.21 -9.42
CA ALA A 18 5.59 -32.34 -8.30
C ALA A 18 7.07 -32.49 -7.97
N LEU A 19 7.71 -31.37 -7.65
CA LEU A 19 9.08 -31.28 -7.17
C LEU A 19 9.04 -30.68 -5.77
N GLU A 20 9.04 -31.55 -4.75
CA GLU A 20 8.93 -31.17 -3.35
C GLU A 20 10.28 -31.34 -2.66
N ILE A 21 10.88 -30.22 -2.27
CA ILE A 21 12.15 -30.20 -1.55
C ILE A 21 11.89 -29.96 -0.06
N ASP A 22 12.54 -30.72 0.81
CA ASP A 22 12.29 -30.68 2.26
C ASP A 22 12.58 -29.29 2.89
N ARG A 23 13.42 -28.46 2.26
CA ARG A 23 13.63 -27.05 2.62
C ARG A 23 13.74 -26.17 1.38
N TYR A 24 12.68 -25.43 1.06
CA TYR A 24 12.69 -24.47 -0.03
C TYR A 24 13.38 -23.16 0.40
N ILE A 25 14.50 -22.81 -0.25
CA ILE A 25 15.22 -21.55 -0.09
C ILE A 25 15.15 -20.81 -1.42
N GLN A 26 14.56 -19.61 -1.41
CA GLN A 26 14.42 -18.79 -2.61
C GLN A 26 15.81 -18.33 -3.10
N GLY A 27 16.16 -18.64 -4.35
CA GLY A 27 17.46 -18.32 -4.94
C GLY A 27 18.57 -19.37 -4.73
N SER A 28 18.26 -20.57 -4.22
CA SER A 28 19.21 -21.70 -4.23
C SER A 28 19.44 -22.24 -5.65
N ASP A 29 20.50 -23.03 -5.86
CA ASP A 29 20.76 -23.70 -7.14
C ASP A 29 19.59 -24.56 -7.59
N TYR A 30 18.90 -25.23 -6.64
CA TYR A 30 17.63 -25.89 -6.90
C TYR A 30 16.57 -24.94 -7.44
N ASP A 31 16.35 -23.78 -6.81
CA ASP A 31 15.35 -22.80 -7.26
C ASP A 31 15.74 -22.17 -8.60
N ILE A 32 17.02 -21.94 -8.89
CA ILE A 32 17.52 -21.42 -10.17
C ILE A 32 17.29 -22.44 -11.29
N ILE A 33 17.70 -23.70 -11.09
CA ILE A 33 17.50 -24.79 -12.06
C ILE A 33 16.01 -25.06 -12.25
N THR A 34 15.24 -25.16 -11.17
CA THR A 34 13.79 -25.36 -11.22
C THR A 34 13.14 -24.23 -11.99
N ARG A 35 13.60 -22.97 -11.79
CA ARG A 35 13.14 -21.78 -12.51
C ARG A 35 13.58 -21.71 -13.97
N ASN A 36 14.38 -22.62 -14.47
CA ASN A 36 14.72 -22.66 -15.90
C ASN A 36 14.03 -23.84 -16.60
N LEU A 37 13.32 -24.70 -15.88
CA LEU A 37 12.58 -25.82 -16.47
C LEU A 37 11.40 -25.33 -17.33
N PRO A 38 11.16 -25.93 -18.50
CA PRO A 38 10.08 -25.55 -19.42
C PRO A 38 8.70 -25.83 -18.80
N GLU A 39 7.76 -24.91 -19.04
CA GLU A 39 6.34 -25.01 -18.65
C GLU A 39 6.06 -25.30 -17.16
N ARG A 40 7.03 -25.08 -16.29
CA ARG A 40 6.89 -25.20 -14.84
C ARG A 40 5.84 -24.23 -14.29
N LEU A 41 5.22 -24.61 -13.18
CA LEU A 41 4.26 -23.79 -12.43
C LEU A 41 4.53 -23.94 -10.93
N PHE A 42 4.22 -22.90 -10.17
CA PHE A 42 4.35 -22.93 -8.71
C PHE A 42 2.97 -22.97 -8.04
N SER A 43 2.74 -23.97 -7.19
CA SER A 43 1.50 -24.12 -6.43
C SER A 43 1.58 -23.34 -5.12
N LYS A 44 0.95 -22.16 -5.07
CA LYS A 44 0.92 -21.31 -3.85
C LYS A 44 0.24 -21.99 -2.64
N THR A 45 -0.69 -22.91 -2.88
CA THR A 45 -1.39 -23.64 -1.83
C THR A 45 -0.59 -24.79 -1.23
N LYS A 46 0.27 -25.44 -2.03
CA LYS A 46 1.13 -26.55 -1.59
C LYS A 46 2.59 -26.15 -1.34
N GLY A 47 2.99 -24.95 -1.75
CA GLY A 47 4.35 -24.43 -1.54
C GLY A 47 5.43 -25.12 -2.39
N LEU A 48 5.07 -25.75 -3.50
CA LEU A 48 5.97 -26.58 -4.32
C LEU A 48 5.87 -26.26 -5.83
N TRP A 49 6.94 -26.60 -6.56
CA TRP A 49 7.01 -26.49 -8.01
C TRP A 49 6.43 -27.74 -8.68
N HIS A 50 5.83 -27.59 -9.86
CA HIS A 50 5.38 -28.72 -10.66
C HIS A 50 5.58 -28.50 -12.17
N ILE A 51 6.07 -29.52 -12.85
CA ILE A 51 6.38 -29.54 -14.28
C ILE A 51 5.37 -30.39 -15.06
N PRO A 52 5.27 -30.28 -16.40
CA PRO A 52 4.44 -31.17 -17.19
C PRO A 52 4.80 -32.64 -16.96
N PHE A 53 3.82 -33.54 -17.01
CA PHE A 53 4.08 -34.97 -16.86
C PHE A 53 4.90 -35.50 -18.03
N ARG A 54 5.92 -36.29 -17.72
CA ARG A 54 6.75 -37.02 -18.68
C ARG A 54 6.87 -38.47 -18.24
N HIS A 55 6.97 -39.39 -19.18
CA HIS A 55 7.09 -40.82 -18.89
C HIS A 55 8.51 -41.19 -18.40
N ASP A 56 9.53 -40.43 -18.84
CA ASP A 56 10.95 -40.62 -18.53
C ASP A 56 11.42 -39.81 -17.30
N TYR A 57 10.50 -39.29 -16.47
CA TYR A 57 10.84 -38.31 -15.44
C TYR A 57 11.81 -38.79 -14.37
N GLN A 58 11.82 -40.10 -14.08
CA GLN A 58 12.74 -40.70 -13.13
C GLN A 58 14.21 -40.61 -13.58
N GLN A 59 14.45 -40.57 -14.89
CA GLN A 59 15.80 -40.40 -15.46
C GLN A 59 16.05 -38.94 -15.87
N TRP A 60 15.03 -38.24 -16.34
CA TRP A 60 15.14 -36.88 -16.85
C TRP A 60 15.38 -35.86 -15.72
N VAL A 61 14.67 -35.99 -14.58
CA VAL A 61 14.78 -35.02 -13.48
C VAL A 61 16.18 -35.03 -12.88
N PRO A 62 16.79 -36.17 -12.49
CA PRO A 62 18.16 -36.17 -11.96
C PRO A 62 19.20 -35.56 -12.91
N ARG A 63 19.05 -35.73 -14.23
CA ARG A 63 19.93 -35.11 -15.24
C ARG A 63 19.86 -33.58 -15.24
N GLN A 64 18.71 -32.98 -14.92
CA GLN A 64 18.59 -31.52 -14.85
C GLN A 64 19.26 -30.93 -13.61
N TYR A 65 19.38 -31.72 -12.55
CA TYR A 65 19.97 -31.30 -11.27
C TYR A 65 21.37 -31.90 -11.03
N SER A 66 22.04 -32.40 -12.07
CA SER A 66 23.35 -33.06 -11.98
C SER A 66 24.48 -32.16 -11.46
N ILE A 67 24.29 -30.84 -11.53
CA ILE A 67 25.23 -29.83 -11.04
C ILE A 67 25.20 -29.74 -9.49
N ILE A 68 24.16 -30.24 -8.83
CA ILE A 68 24.02 -30.20 -7.37
C ILE A 68 24.54 -31.52 -6.77
N SER A 69 25.69 -31.49 -6.11
CA SER A 69 26.32 -32.67 -5.47
C SER A 69 25.56 -33.20 -4.25
N ASP A 70 24.77 -32.35 -3.59
CA ASP A 70 24.20 -32.63 -2.27
C ASP A 70 22.68 -32.88 -2.30
N LEU A 71 22.14 -33.36 -3.43
CA LEU A 71 20.71 -33.58 -3.67
C LEU A 71 20.38 -35.07 -3.84
N GLU A 72 19.53 -35.59 -2.96
CA GLU A 72 19.06 -36.99 -3.01
C GLU A 72 17.64 -37.06 -3.60
N PHE A 73 17.43 -37.94 -4.59
CA PHE A 73 16.16 -38.04 -5.31
C PHE A 73 15.33 -39.20 -4.75
N VAL A 74 14.10 -38.91 -4.36
CA VAL A 74 13.15 -39.93 -3.85
C VAL A 74 11.96 -40.02 -4.79
N PHE A 75 11.80 -41.19 -5.40
CA PHE A 75 10.67 -41.54 -6.26
C PHE A 75 9.74 -42.51 -5.52
N PRO A 76 8.41 -42.39 -5.67
CA PRO A 76 7.48 -43.38 -5.14
C PRO A 76 7.68 -44.73 -5.86
N GLU A 77 7.77 -45.81 -5.10
CA GLU A 77 7.73 -47.17 -5.61
C GLU A 77 6.38 -47.40 -6.33
N CYS A 78 6.42 -47.90 -7.57
CA CYS A 78 5.27 -47.95 -8.45
C CYS A 78 4.25 -49.00 -7.98
N PRO A 79 2.95 -48.68 -7.85
CA PRO A 79 1.91 -49.68 -7.67
C PRO A 79 1.12 -49.83 -8.97
N ASP A 80 1.51 -50.80 -9.81
CA ASP A 80 0.59 -51.36 -10.80
C ASP A 80 0.25 -52.80 -10.36
N ASN A 81 -0.99 -52.96 -9.91
CA ASN A 81 -1.74 -54.19 -9.63
C ASN A 81 -1.48 -54.98 -8.31
N ALA A 82 -2.59 -55.15 -7.58
CA ALA A 82 -2.90 -56.16 -6.55
C ALA A 82 -2.67 -55.77 -5.06
N PRO A 83 -3.40 -56.40 -4.11
CA PRO A 83 -4.38 -55.80 -3.19
C PRO A 83 -3.77 -55.39 -1.83
N PRO A 84 -4.51 -54.65 -0.98
CA PRO A 84 -3.93 -54.11 0.25
C PRO A 84 -3.63 -55.22 1.26
N PRO A 85 -2.45 -55.21 1.92
CA PRO A 85 -2.15 -56.18 2.96
C PRO A 85 -2.94 -55.85 4.22
N VAL A 86 -3.63 -56.88 4.71
CA VAL A 86 -4.18 -56.95 6.06
C VAL A 86 -3.01 -57.02 7.04
N ALA A 87 -2.93 -56.06 7.95
CA ALA A 87 -2.11 -56.18 9.16
C ALA A 87 -3.07 -56.19 10.36
N GLN A 88 -3.31 -57.39 10.88
CA GLN A 88 -3.82 -57.60 12.22
C GLN A 88 -2.70 -57.32 13.23
N MET A 89 -3.00 -56.55 14.27
CA MET A 89 -2.52 -56.83 15.63
C MET A 89 -3.41 -56.07 16.63
N GLU A 90 -4.30 -56.86 17.24
CA GLU A 90 -4.67 -56.92 18.67
C GLU A 90 -5.00 -55.59 19.38
N SER A 91 -6.28 -55.25 19.49
CA SER A 91 -7.21 -55.62 20.58
C SER A 91 -6.96 -54.88 21.90
N GLU A 92 -7.61 -53.73 22.03
CA GLU A 92 -8.31 -53.41 23.28
C GLU A 92 -9.78 -53.11 22.95
N ARG A 93 -10.64 -53.66 23.80
CA ARG A 93 -12.06 -53.92 23.56
C ARG A 93 -12.89 -52.64 23.49
N GLY A 94 -13.82 -52.60 22.55
CA GLY A 94 -14.95 -51.68 22.55
C GLY A 94 -15.71 -51.79 21.24
N GLU A 95 -17.04 -51.90 21.28
CA GLU A 95 -17.88 -51.83 20.08
C GLU A 95 -17.47 -50.62 19.21
N PRO A 96 -17.42 -50.75 17.87
CA PRO A 96 -17.02 -49.65 16.99
C PRO A 96 -18.05 -48.52 17.11
N SER A 97 -17.75 -47.55 17.97
CA SER A 97 -18.63 -46.44 18.31
C SER A 97 -18.06 -45.13 17.78
N VAL A 98 -18.89 -44.38 17.07
CA VAL A 98 -18.58 -43.07 16.52
C VAL A 98 -19.11 -42.01 17.48
N ILE A 99 -18.25 -41.10 17.92
CA ILE A 99 -18.64 -40.06 18.87
C ILE A 99 -19.04 -38.80 18.09
N ILE A 100 -20.29 -38.38 18.25
CA ILE A 100 -20.76 -37.10 17.71
C ILE A 100 -20.79 -36.07 18.84
N LYS A 101 -19.84 -35.12 18.79
CA LYS A 101 -19.75 -34.00 19.74
C LYS A 101 -20.55 -32.83 19.23
N ILE A 102 -21.58 -32.41 19.94
CA ILE A 102 -22.44 -31.29 19.57
C ILE A 102 -22.01 -30.04 20.34
N ASP A 103 -21.57 -29.00 19.62
CA ASP A 103 -21.24 -27.67 20.15
C ASP A 103 -22.41 -26.74 19.81
N THR A 104 -23.30 -26.56 20.79
CA THR A 104 -24.51 -25.73 20.66
C THR A 104 -24.18 -24.25 20.48
N ASP A 105 -23.09 -23.78 21.08
CA ASP A 105 -22.69 -22.37 21.06
C ASP A 105 -22.15 -21.96 19.69
N LYS A 106 -21.38 -22.85 19.05
CA LYS A 106 -20.83 -22.61 17.71
C LYS A 106 -21.75 -23.10 16.59
N ARG A 107 -22.91 -23.69 16.93
CA ARG A 107 -23.85 -24.34 16.01
C ARG A 107 -23.13 -25.28 15.03
N ARG A 108 -22.30 -26.17 15.58
CA ARG A 108 -21.55 -27.17 14.80
C ARG A 108 -21.57 -28.50 15.55
N PHE A 109 -21.39 -29.58 14.80
CA PHE A 109 -21.13 -30.87 15.40
C PHE A 109 -19.91 -31.52 14.75
N TYR A 110 -19.24 -32.32 15.55
CA TYR A 110 -17.97 -32.95 15.22
C TYR A 110 -18.19 -34.45 15.23
N VAL A 111 -17.80 -35.13 14.17
CA VAL A 111 -17.89 -36.58 14.05
C VAL A 111 -16.48 -37.15 14.19
N ASP A 112 -16.27 -37.86 15.29
CA ASP A 112 -15.02 -38.51 15.64
C ASP A 112 -15.17 -40.01 15.43
N HIS A 113 -14.44 -40.54 14.45
CA HIS A 113 -14.56 -41.92 13.99
C HIS A 113 -13.23 -42.67 13.98
N GLY A 114 -12.24 -42.18 14.74
CA GLY A 114 -10.95 -42.85 14.91
C GLY A 114 -10.14 -43.04 13.62
N VAL A 115 -10.43 -42.27 12.57
CA VAL A 115 -9.83 -42.43 11.22
C VAL A 115 -10.20 -43.76 10.55
N ASN A 116 -11.38 -44.32 10.83
CA ASN A 116 -11.89 -45.45 10.03
C ASN A 116 -12.02 -45.06 8.55
N PRO A 117 -11.34 -45.77 7.61
CA PRO A 117 -11.26 -45.37 6.21
C PRO A 117 -12.61 -45.48 5.46
N VAL A 118 -13.48 -46.39 5.86
CA VAL A 118 -14.82 -46.56 5.24
C VAL A 118 -15.70 -45.37 5.57
N LEU A 119 -15.77 -45.00 6.85
CA LEU A 119 -16.56 -43.85 7.30
C LEU A 119 -15.95 -42.53 6.79
N PHE A 120 -14.62 -42.44 6.72
CA PHE A 120 -13.93 -41.28 6.16
C PHE A 120 -14.33 -41.03 4.70
N SER A 121 -14.30 -42.09 3.87
CA SER A 121 -14.69 -42.01 2.47
C SER A 121 -16.16 -41.60 2.34
N ALA A 122 -17.06 -42.24 3.09
CA ALA A 122 -18.49 -41.96 3.09
C ALA A 122 -18.81 -40.49 3.47
N LEU A 123 -18.18 -39.98 4.54
CA LEU A 123 -18.36 -38.58 4.97
C LEU A 123 -17.74 -37.58 3.99
N ASN A 124 -16.62 -37.91 3.36
CA ASN A 124 -15.98 -37.08 2.34
C ASN A 124 -16.83 -36.96 1.06
N HIS A 125 -17.50 -38.04 0.65
CA HIS A 125 -18.40 -38.05 -0.51
C HIS A 125 -19.59 -37.11 -0.35
N LEU A 126 -20.05 -36.85 0.88
CA LEU A 126 -21.12 -35.88 1.12
C LEU A 126 -20.73 -34.45 0.72
N LYS A 127 -19.43 -34.12 0.64
CA LYS A 127 -18.89 -32.76 0.31
C LYS A 127 -19.47 -31.61 1.15
N LYS A 128 -20.10 -31.92 2.29
CA LYS A 128 -20.78 -30.95 3.18
C LYS A 128 -20.03 -30.71 4.51
N GLY A 129 -18.98 -31.47 4.78
CA GLY A 129 -18.14 -31.36 5.97
C GLY A 129 -16.71 -30.94 5.64
N MET A 130 -15.97 -30.53 6.67
CA MET A 130 -14.54 -30.21 6.57
C MET A 130 -13.75 -31.12 7.52
N TRP A 131 -12.75 -31.82 7.00
CA TRP A 131 -11.83 -32.62 7.80
C TRP A 131 -10.79 -31.75 8.49
N LEU A 132 -10.64 -31.90 9.82
CA LEU A 132 -9.59 -31.26 10.59
C LEU A 132 -8.44 -32.24 10.83
N SER A 133 -7.41 -32.17 10.00
CA SER A 133 -6.25 -33.09 10.03
C SER A 133 -5.54 -33.16 11.39
N LYS A 134 -5.44 -32.04 12.12
CA LYS A 134 -4.82 -31.99 13.45
C LYS A 134 -5.66 -32.65 14.55
N GLN A 135 -6.98 -32.65 14.42
CA GLN A 135 -7.92 -33.17 15.43
C GLN A 135 -8.51 -34.53 15.04
N LYS A 136 -8.22 -35.01 13.82
CA LYS A 136 -8.68 -36.27 13.25
C LYS A 136 -10.21 -36.45 13.32
N ASN A 137 -10.97 -35.36 13.13
CA ASN A 137 -12.42 -35.38 13.13
C ASN A 137 -13.02 -34.55 11.98
N TRP A 138 -14.27 -34.86 11.64
CA TRP A 138 -15.04 -34.09 10.68
C TRP A 138 -15.87 -33.02 11.37
N VAL A 139 -15.95 -31.84 10.76
CA VAL A 139 -16.78 -30.73 11.26
C VAL A 139 -17.90 -30.44 10.28
N PHE A 140 -19.12 -30.38 10.81
CA PHE A 140 -20.32 -30.06 10.06
C PHE A 140 -21.06 -28.87 10.68
N VAL A 141 -21.79 -28.15 9.83
CA VAL A 141 -22.67 -27.06 10.27
C VAL A 141 -23.90 -27.67 10.94
N GLY A 142 -24.30 -27.13 12.09
CA GLY A 142 -25.43 -27.60 12.90
C GLY A 142 -26.80 -27.33 12.26
N LYS A 143 -27.12 -28.07 11.20
CA LYS A 143 -28.45 -28.17 10.60
C LYS A 143 -29.02 -29.57 10.91
N ASN A 144 -30.24 -29.64 11.43
CA ASN A 144 -30.87 -30.90 11.85
C ASN A 144 -30.97 -31.92 10.71
N GLU A 145 -31.32 -31.50 9.49
CA GLU A 145 -31.38 -32.39 8.31
C GLU A 145 -30.03 -33.03 8.00
N LEU A 146 -28.94 -32.26 8.06
CA LEU A 146 -27.59 -32.74 7.79
C LEU A 146 -27.10 -33.67 8.91
N TYR A 147 -27.45 -33.35 10.15
CA TYR A 147 -27.17 -34.19 11.30
C TYR A 147 -27.86 -35.56 11.16
N MET A 148 -29.15 -35.58 10.80
CA MET A 148 -29.90 -36.83 10.59
C MET A 148 -29.36 -37.63 9.40
N GLN A 149 -29.00 -36.99 8.28
CA GLN A 149 -28.35 -37.65 7.13
C GLN A 149 -27.03 -38.33 7.53
N ILE A 150 -26.22 -37.69 8.37
CA ILE A 150 -24.94 -38.24 8.82
C ILE A 150 -25.15 -39.36 9.84
N VAL A 151 -26.10 -39.20 10.76
CA VAL A 151 -26.46 -40.26 11.72
C VAL A 151 -26.97 -41.51 11.00
N ASP A 152 -27.81 -41.34 9.98
CA ASP A 152 -28.32 -42.45 9.16
C ASP A 152 -27.18 -43.15 8.41
N LEU A 153 -26.34 -42.38 7.70
CA LEU A 153 -25.15 -42.90 7.01
C LEU A 153 -24.23 -43.71 7.94
N ILE A 154 -23.97 -43.23 9.16
CA ILE A 154 -23.11 -43.92 10.12
C ILE A 154 -23.73 -45.25 10.56
N LYS A 155 -25.06 -45.28 10.75
CA LYS A 155 -25.79 -46.50 11.10
C LYS A 155 -25.85 -47.50 9.94
N THR A 156 -26.05 -47.05 8.71
CA THR A 156 -26.05 -47.92 7.51
C THR A 156 -24.71 -48.61 7.32
N VAL A 157 -23.61 -47.95 7.71
CA VAL A 157 -22.25 -48.49 7.65
C VAL A 157 -21.93 -49.40 8.86
N GLY A 158 -22.87 -49.59 9.79
CA GLY A 158 -22.79 -50.57 10.89
C GLY A 158 -22.12 -50.07 12.18
N PHE A 159 -22.00 -48.76 12.38
CA PHE A 159 -21.38 -48.17 13.57
C PHE A 159 -22.42 -47.67 14.58
N ASN A 160 -22.18 -47.94 15.88
CA ASN A 160 -22.99 -47.38 16.96
C ASN A 160 -22.61 -45.91 17.20
N ILE A 161 -23.56 -45.07 17.60
CA ILE A 161 -23.34 -43.61 17.76
C ILE A 161 -23.46 -43.21 19.23
N GLU A 162 -22.39 -42.64 19.77
CA GLU A 162 -22.39 -42.02 21.09
C GLU A 162 -22.47 -40.49 20.94
N LYS A 163 -23.48 -39.85 21.55
CA LYS A 163 -23.67 -38.40 21.46
C LYS A 163 -23.10 -37.72 22.70
N LYS A 164 -22.18 -36.76 22.53
CA LYS A 164 -21.62 -35.96 23.64
C LYS A 164 -21.89 -34.48 23.43
N TYR A 165 -22.42 -33.81 24.45
CA TYR A 165 -22.56 -32.36 24.44
C TYR A 165 -21.30 -31.72 25.02
N VAL A 166 -20.71 -30.77 24.30
CA VAL A 166 -19.50 -30.09 24.78
C VAL A 166 -19.90 -28.97 25.72
N SER A 167 -19.91 -29.24 27.02
CA SER A 167 -20.02 -28.24 28.10
C SER A 167 -18.67 -28.12 28.83
N ARG A 168 -18.26 -26.91 29.20
CA ARG A 168 -16.90 -26.59 29.69
C ARG A 168 -16.61 -27.26 31.06
N PRO A 169 -15.46 -27.94 31.28
CA PRO A 169 -15.10 -28.43 32.60
C PRO A 169 -14.65 -27.28 33.52
N GLN A 170 -15.08 -27.31 34.78
CA GLN A 170 -14.49 -26.51 35.88
C GLN A 170 -13.20 -27.23 36.34
N SER A 171 -12.07 -26.53 36.34
CA SER A 171 -10.76 -27.08 36.75
C SER A 171 -10.24 -26.37 38.00
N THR A 172 -10.00 -27.15 39.04
CA THR A 172 -9.20 -26.85 40.24
C THR A 172 -7.70 -26.82 39.91
N ASP A 173 -7.02 -25.75 40.34
CA ASP A 173 -5.58 -25.58 40.70
C ASP A 173 -4.46 -26.26 39.85
N SER A 174 -3.37 -25.63 39.40
CA SER A 174 -2.63 -24.48 39.93
C SER A 174 -1.57 -23.91 38.94
N LYS A 175 -1.44 -22.56 38.99
CA LYS A 175 -0.27 -21.69 38.70
C LYS A 175 0.08 -21.28 37.24
N PRO A 176 0.61 -20.04 37.04
CA PRO A 176 -0.18 -19.01 36.38
C PRO A 176 0.43 -18.54 35.06
N ILE A 177 -0.35 -18.63 33.98
CA ILE A 177 -0.10 -17.86 32.76
C ILE A 177 -0.96 -16.60 32.84
N ASN A 178 -0.27 -15.47 32.88
CA ASN A 178 -0.78 -14.11 32.85
C ASN A 178 -1.67 -13.88 31.61
N THR A 179 -2.95 -14.25 31.72
CA THR A 179 -3.98 -13.87 30.77
C THR A 179 -4.58 -12.56 31.26
N LYS A 180 -4.34 -11.49 30.51
CA LYS A 180 -5.02 -10.21 30.69
C LYS A 180 -6.50 -10.46 30.94
N ALA A 181 -6.98 -9.99 32.10
CA ALA A 181 -8.37 -10.07 32.51
C ALA A 181 -9.29 -9.74 31.34
N ARG A 182 -10.26 -10.62 31.07
CA ARG A 182 -11.35 -10.33 30.14
C ARG A 182 -12.05 -9.06 30.67
N PRO A 183 -12.12 -7.96 29.90
CA PRO A 183 -12.70 -6.73 30.41
C PRO A 183 -14.14 -7.01 30.85
N GLN A 184 -14.50 -6.53 32.05
CA GLN A 184 -15.85 -6.69 32.57
C GLN A 184 -16.86 -6.09 31.58
N PRO A 185 -18.06 -6.69 31.43
CA PRO A 185 -19.09 -6.15 30.56
C PRO A 185 -19.45 -4.73 31.03
N ILE A 186 -19.33 -3.77 30.11
CA ILE A 186 -19.66 -2.36 30.38
C ILE A 186 -21.14 -2.29 30.75
N LYS A 187 -21.44 -2.01 32.03
CA LYS A 187 -22.80 -1.76 32.52
C LYS A 187 -23.20 -0.36 32.10
N LEU A 188 -24.17 -0.25 31.19
CA LEU A 188 -24.74 1.02 30.75
C LEU A 188 -26.13 1.22 31.38
N PRO A 189 -26.54 2.47 31.67
CA PRO A 189 -27.90 2.77 32.09
C PRO A 189 -28.97 2.24 31.13
N GLN A 190 -30.15 1.90 31.67
CA GLN A 190 -31.28 1.40 30.87
C GLN A 190 -31.77 2.40 29.81
N THR A 191 -31.49 3.70 30.01
CA THR A 191 -31.80 4.78 29.06
C THR A 191 -31.18 4.57 27.67
N PHE A 192 -30.06 3.86 27.56
CA PHE A 192 -29.41 3.55 26.28
C PHE A 192 -29.96 2.31 25.56
N HIS A 193 -30.88 1.56 26.18
CA HIS A 193 -31.44 0.34 25.59
C HIS A 193 -32.11 0.56 24.23
N PRO A 194 -32.93 1.61 24.02
CA PRO A 194 -33.53 1.89 22.71
C PRO A 194 -32.48 2.19 21.63
N ILE A 195 -31.45 2.96 21.98
CA ILE A 195 -30.34 3.33 21.07
C ILE A 195 -29.55 2.09 20.66
N LEU A 196 -29.22 1.22 21.61
CA LEU A 196 -28.49 -0.03 21.34
C LEU A 196 -29.32 -1.00 20.50
N LYS A 197 -30.63 -1.08 20.74
CA LYS A 197 -31.55 -1.89 19.94
C LYS A 197 -31.56 -1.43 18.49
N ALA A 198 -31.85 -0.14 18.24
CA ALA A 198 -31.87 0.43 16.89
C ALA A 198 -30.53 0.27 16.15
N TYR A 199 -29.41 0.43 16.86
CA TYR A 199 -28.09 0.21 16.31
C TYR A 199 -27.85 -1.25 15.92
N SER A 200 -28.22 -2.20 16.78
CA SER A 200 -28.06 -3.64 16.52
C SER A 200 -28.91 -4.12 15.34
N GLU A 201 -30.16 -3.65 15.25
CA GLU A 201 -31.06 -3.94 14.13
C GLU A 201 -30.48 -3.38 12.82
N SER A 202 -29.96 -2.16 12.85
CA SER A 202 -29.29 -1.55 11.68
C SER A 202 -28.09 -2.37 11.20
N LEU A 203 -27.27 -2.91 12.11
CA LEU A 203 -26.13 -3.77 11.77
C LEU A 203 -26.58 -5.08 11.09
N ILE A 204 -27.65 -5.69 11.60
CA ILE A 204 -28.23 -6.92 11.06
C ILE A 204 -28.85 -6.67 9.68
N LEU A 205 -29.62 -5.59 9.53
CA LEU A 205 -30.25 -5.21 8.25
C LEU A 205 -29.21 -4.91 7.17
N LYS A 206 -28.03 -4.39 7.54
CA LYS A 206 -26.91 -4.19 6.62
C LYS A 206 -26.06 -5.44 6.38
N ARG A 207 -26.47 -6.61 6.88
CA ARG A 207 -25.80 -7.91 6.70
C ARG A 207 -24.32 -7.87 7.09
N MET A 208 -23.99 -7.14 8.16
CA MET A 208 -22.64 -7.12 8.72
C MET A 208 -22.28 -8.53 9.26
N SER A 209 -21.00 -8.89 9.21
CA SER A 209 -20.58 -10.19 9.76
C SER A 209 -20.82 -10.25 11.27
N PRO A 210 -21.11 -11.42 11.87
CA PRO A 210 -21.33 -11.54 13.31
C PRO A 210 -20.18 -10.95 14.14
N ARG A 211 -18.93 -11.18 13.68
CA ARG A 211 -17.74 -10.63 14.32
C ARG A 211 -17.66 -9.10 14.21
N THR A 212 -18.09 -8.53 13.10
CA THR A 212 -18.15 -7.07 12.92
C THR A 212 -19.24 -6.48 13.82
N CYS A 213 -20.40 -7.12 13.94
CA CYS A 213 -21.47 -6.70 14.84
C CYS A 213 -20.99 -6.64 16.29
N GLU A 214 -20.31 -7.69 16.77
CA GLU A 214 -19.71 -7.72 18.11
C GLU A 214 -18.74 -6.55 18.34
N ILE A 215 -17.78 -6.37 17.43
CA ILE A 215 -16.76 -5.32 17.53
C ILE A 215 -17.41 -3.92 17.52
N TYR A 216 -18.36 -3.69 16.62
CA TYR A 216 -19.01 -2.38 16.48
C TYR A 216 -19.85 -2.08 17.71
N LEU A 217 -20.62 -3.06 18.19
CA LEU A 217 -21.45 -2.92 19.38
C LEU A 217 -20.60 -2.71 20.65
N GLU A 218 -19.47 -3.39 20.79
CA GLU A 218 -18.57 -3.17 21.93
C GLU A 218 -17.93 -1.78 21.90
N ASN A 219 -17.41 -1.34 20.75
CA ASN A 219 -16.83 -0.01 20.61
C ASN A 219 -17.89 1.09 20.78
N PHE A 220 -19.12 0.87 20.33
CA PHE A 220 -20.22 1.81 20.51
C PHE A 220 -20.67 1.89 21.97
N LYS A 221 -20.72 0.77 22.70
CA LYS A 221 -20.97 0.79 24.16
C LYS A 221 -19.92 1.59 24.93
N ARG A 222 -18.63 1.48 24.54
CA ARG A 222 -17.55 2.32 25.11
C ARG A 222 -17.75 3.80 24.81
N PHE A 223 -18.24 4.14 23.61
CA PHE A 223 -18.58 5.51 23.26
C PHE A 223 -19.73 6.04 24.15
N LEU A 224 -20.79 5.25 24.35
CA LEU A 224 -21.92 5.61 25.22
C LEU A 224 -21.49 5.80 26.69
N SER A 225 -20.58 4.98 27.21
CA SER A 225 -20.09 5.13 28.59
C SER A 225 -19.32 6.44 28.83
N HIS A 226 -18.85 7.11 27.78
CA HIS A 226 -18.21 8.43 27.86
C HIS A 226 -19.19 9.59 27.71
N HIS A 227 -20.46 9.32 27.41
CA HIS A 227 -21.50 10.31 27.11
C HIS A 227 -22.78 10.00 27.90
N LEU A 228 -22.66 9.69 29.19
CA LEU A 228 -23.78 9.30 30.04
C LEU A 228 -24.83 10.43 30.17
N ASP A 229 -24.36 11.69 30.24
CA ASP A 229 -25.19 12.87 30.45
C ASP A 229 -25.47 13.67 29.17
N SER A 230 -25.12 13.12 28.00
CA SER A 230 -25.28 13.80 26.71
C SER A 230 -26.41 13.18 25.89
N ASP A 231 -27.16 14.01 25.18
CA ASP A 231 -28.06 13.51 24.14
C ASP A 231 -27.25 13.01 22.93
N ILE A 232 -27.10 11.68 22.87
CA ILE A 232 -26.38 10.98 21.80
C ILE A 232 -26.95 11.31 20.43
N ASN A 233 -28.27 11.49 20.30
CA ASN A 233 -28.88 11.79 19.01
C ASN A 233 -28.62 13.22 18.55
N ALA A 234 -28.19 14.12 19.44
CA ALA A 234 -27.96 15.54 19.15
C ALA A 234 -26.46 15.91 19.03
N LEU A 235 -25.53 15.01 19.38
CA LEU A 235 -24.09 15.30 19.32
C LEU A 235 -23.65 15.82 17.94
N THR A 236 -22.91 16.93 17.92
CA THR A 236 -22.44 17.57 16.69
C THR A 236 -21.18 16.89 16.16
N TYR A 237 -20.81 17.17 14.90
CA TYR A 237 -19.53 16.72 14.35
C TYR A 237 -18.32 17.18 15.21
N ARG A 238 -18.41 18.38 15.82
CA ARG A 238 -17.34 18.93 16.67
C ARG A 238 -17.16 18.09 17.94
N ASP A 239 -18.24 17.65 18.55
CA ASP A 239 -18.23 16.86 19.79
C ASP A 239 -17.66 15.46 19.52
N LEU A 240 -18.13 14.83 18.43
CA LEU A 240 -17.61 13.53 17.98
C LEU A 240 -16.12 13.61 17.63
N LEU A 241 -15.69 14.67 16.95
CA LEU A 241 -14.27 14.87 16.62
C LEU A 241 -13.42 15.13 17.87
N HIS A 242 -13.94 15.87 18.86
CA HIS A 242 -13.25 16.13 20.12
C HIS A 242 -13.02 14.82 20.89
N TYR A 243 -14.07 14.00 21.05
CA TYR A 243 -13.95 12.67 21.65
C TYR A 243 -12.92 11.81 20.92
N LEU A 244 -13.01 11.71 19.59
CA LEU A 244 -12.11 10.89 18.80
C LEU A 244 -10.64 11.37 18.85
N LYS A 245 -10.39 12.69 18.93
CA LYS A 245 -9.05 13.24 19.14
C LYS A 245 -8.49 12.85 20.51
N ALA A 246 -9.31 12.92 21.57
CA ALA A 246 -8.89 12.50 22.90
C ALA A 246 -8.52 11.02 22.93
N GLN A 247 -9.33 10.15 22.31
CA GLN A 247 -9.05 8.71 22.26
C GLN A 247 -7.87 8.35 21.34
N ALA A 248 -7.62 9.14 20.29
CA ALA A 248 -6.50 8.91 19.38
C ALA A 248 -5.12 8.99 20.06
N THR A 249 -5.01 9.70 21.18
CA THR A 249 -3.78 9.74 21.99
C THR A 249 -3.58 8.48 22.85
N LYS A 250 -4.67 7.77 23.16
CA LYS A 250 -4.69 6.67 24.13
C LYS A 250 -4.75 5.29 23.48
N TRP A 251 -5.36 5.17 22.31
CA TRP A 251 -5.70 3.87 21.71
C TRP A 251 -4.84 3.51 20.50
N HIS A 252 -4.63 2.20 20.32
CA HIS A 252 -3.98 1.65 19.14
C HIS A 252 -4.77 2.00 17.85
N PRO A 253 -4.10 2.28 16.71
CA PRO A 253 -4.76 2.70 15.46
C PRO A 253 -5.90 1.78 15.00
N THR A 254 -5.77 0.46 15.18
CA THR A 254 -6.82 -0.51 14.85
C THR A 254 -8.10 -0.30 15.67
N THR A 255 -7.96 -0.11 16.98
CA THR A 255 -9.10 0.14 17.89
C THR A 255 -9.76 1.47 17.58
N LEU A 256 -8.95 2.50 17.29
CA LEU A 256 -9.44 3.82 16.89
C LEU A 256 -10.25 3.73 15.58
N LYS A 257 -9.74 3.02 14.56
CA LYS A 257 -10.46 2.81 13.30
C LYS A 257 -11.78 2.07 13.49
N GLN A 258 -11.79 1.03 14.32
CA GLN A 258 -13.01 0.28 14.64
C GLN A 258 -14.03 1.15 15.39
N THR A 259 -13.58 1.99 16.32
CA THR A 259 -14.44 2.92 17.05
C THR A 259 -15.03 3.99 16.13
N ILE A 260 -14.20 4.59 15.27
CA ILE A 260 -14.67 5.57 14.28
C ILE A 260 -15.72 4.93 13.39
N ALA A 261 -15.47 3.72 12.89
CA ALA A 261 -16.42 3.03 12.02
C ALA A 261 -17.73 2.72 12.75
N ALA A 262 -17.66 2.29 14.02
CA ALA A 262 -18.83 2.02 14.86
C ALA A 262 -19.70 3.27 15.07
N ILE A 263 -19.07 4.38 15.48
CA ILE A 263 -19.74 5.68 15.68
C ILE A 263 -20.33 6.19 14.36
N LYS A 264 -19.53 6.19 13.28
CA LYS A 264 -20.01 6.59 11.95
C LYS A 264 -21.21 5.77 11.51
N PHE A 265 -21.18 4.45 11.72
CA PHE A 265 -22.29 3.59 11.32
C PHE A 265 -23.59 4.02 12.00
N TYR A 266 -23.54 4.33 13.30
CA TYR A 266 -24.74 4.77 14.02
C TYR A 266 -25.30 6.06 13.41
N TYR A 267 -24.50 7.11 13.32
CA TYR A 267 -25.00 8.40 12.84
C TYR A 267 -25.35 8.39 11.34
N GLU A 268 -24.55 7.75 10.49
CA GLU A 268 -24.79 7.74 9.03
C GLU A 268 -25.86 6.73 8.60
N ARG A 269 -25.97 5.59 9.29
CA ARG A 269 -26.83 4.47 8.85
C ARG A 269 -28.02 4.21 9.75
N THR A 270 -27.90 4.45 11.06
CA THR A 270 -29.02 4.30 12.01
C THR A 270 -29.83 5.60 12.11
N LEU A 271 -29.18 6.77 12.19
CA LEU A 271 -29.86 8.07 12.26
C LEU A 271 -30.02 8.77 10.89
N GLY A 272 -29.37 8.25 9.84
CA GLY A 272 -29.52 8.79 8.48
C GLY A 272 -28.84 10.16 8.24
N ARG A 273 -27.85 10.53 9.04
CA ARG A 273 -27.08 11.77 8.84
C ARG A 273 -26.15 11.70 7.63
N ASP A 274 -25.71 12.87 7.17
CA ASP A 274 -24.70 12.99 6.12
C ASP A 274 -23.39 12.26 6.47
N LYS A 275 -22.69 11.82 5.42
CA LYS A 275 -21.40 11.12 5.57
C LYS A 275 -20.37 12.01 6.26
N MET A 276 -19.84 11.52 7.38
CA MET A 276 -18.87 12.24 8.19
C MET A 276 -17.44 11.81 7.86
N PHE A 277 -16.53 12.77 7.83
CA PHE A 277 -15.10 12.53 7.65
C PHE A 277 -14.33 13.06 8.84
N PHE A 278 -13.76 12.19 9.69
CA PHE A 278 -12.92 12.59 10.82
C PHE A 278 -11.45 12.69 10.37
N ALA A 279 -10.93 13.92 10.29
CA ALA A 279 -9.55 14.18 9.89
C ALA A 279 -8.58 13.91 11.06
N LEU A 280 -8.36 12.62 11.38
CA LEU A 280 -7.36 12.18 12.35
C LEU A 280 -6.06 11.87 11.59
N LYS A 281 -4.93 12.40 12.05
CA LYS A 281 -3.62 12.10 11.43
C LYS A 281 -3.33 10.60 11.62
N GLU A 282 -3.43 9.80 10.55
CA GLU A 282 -2.91 8.43 10.60
C GLU A 282 -1.39 8.48 10.68
N HIS A 283 -0.84 7.99 11.80
CA HIS A 283 0.59 7.71 11.89
C HIS A 283 0.82 6.29 11.35
N LYS A 284 0.85 6.12 10.02
CA LYS A 284 1.47 4.92 9.43
C LYS A 284 2.94 5.02 9.82
N LYS A 285 3.37 4.21 10.78
CA LYS A 285 4.76 4.21 11.25
C LYS A 285 5.60 3.69 10.09
N VAL A 286 6.42 4.58 9.53
CA VAL A 286 7.42 4.19 8.52
C VAL A 286 8.63 3.78 9.33
N GLU A 287 8.88 2.47 9.42
CA GLU A 287 10.05 1.98 10.13
C GLU A 287 11.24 1.96 9.17
N LEU A 288 12.42 2.32 9.69
CA LEU A 288 13.68 2.10 8.99
C LEU A 288 13.87 0.60 8.83
N SER A 289 13.52 0.06 7.67
CA SER A 289 13.93 -1.31 7.32
C SER A 289 15.45 -1.38 7.26
N ILE A 290 16.03 -2.44 7.82
CA ILE A 290 17.48 -2.67 7.74
C ILE A 290 17.86 -2.74 6.26
N LEU A 291 18.85 -1.92 5.86
CA LEU A 291 19.34 -1.87 4.49
C LEU A 291 20.28 -3.07 4.29
N HIS A 292 19.94 -3.94 3.34
CA HIS A 292 20.83 -5.00 2.88
C HIS A 292 21.50 -4.59 1.57
N LEU A 293 22.83 -4.67 1.54
CA LEU A 293 23.68 -4.45 0.38
C LEU A 293 24.33 -5.77 -0.06
N PRO A 294 24.24 -6.15 -1.35
CA PRO A 294 25.02 -7.27 -1.89
C PRO A 294 26.52 -7.11 -1.62
N PHE A 295 27.25 -8.23 -1.56
CA PHE A 295 28.68 -8.21 -1.21
C PHE A 295 29.50 -7.28 -2.09
N TYR A 296 29.35 -7.39 -3.42
CA TYR A 296 30.10 -6.58 -4.37
C TYR A 296 29.78 -5.09 -4.24
N ASP A 297 28.49 -4.75 -4.14
CA ASP A 297 28.03 -3.38 -3.88
C ASP A 297 28.63 -2.81 -2.59
N LEU A 298 28.70 -3.60 -1.51
CA LEU A 298 29.27 -3.14 -0.26
C LEU A 298 30.79 -2.99 -0.39
N LYS A 299 31.46 -4.00 -0.95
CA LYS A 299 32.92 -4.03 -1.09
C LYS A 299 33.42 -2.79 -1.83
N GLU A 300 32.82 -2.47 -2.97
CA GLU A 300 33.16 -1.25 -3.74
C GLU A 300 33.03 0.02 -2.90
N LEU A 301 32.03 0.10 -2.01
CA LEU A 301 31.81 1.26 -1.15
C LEU A 301 32.80 1.34 0.03
N VAL A 302 33.26 0.21 0.55
CA VAL A 302 34.10 0.17 1.76
C VAL A 302 35.59 -0.06 1.48
N ASP A 303 35.98 -0.39 0.25
CA ASP A 303 37.39 -0.62 -0.12
C ASP A 303 38.27 0.64 0.08
N GLY A 304 37.68 1.85 0.04
CA GLY A 304 38.36 3.11 0.35
C GLY A 304 38.47 3.46 1.85
N ILE A 305 38.10 2.56 2.75
CA ILE A 305 38.15 2.77 4.21
C ILE A 305 39.41 2.12 4.78
N ASP A 306 40.30 2.93 5.35
CA ASP A 306 41.56 2.42 5.91
C ASP A 306 41.35 1.52 7.13
N SER A 307 40.44 1.91 8.05
CA SER A 307 40.19 1.15 9.27
C SER A 307 39.53 -0.21 8.98
N PRO A 308 40.17 -1.34 9.31
CA PRO A 308 39.55 -2.66 9.19
C PRO A 308 38.37 -2.83 10.14
N GLY A 309 38.40 -2.18 11.32
CA GLY A 309 37.30 -2.20 12.28
C GLY A 309 36.03 -1.52 11.75
N ASP A 310 36.18 -0.39 11.05
CA ASP A 310 35.05 0.30 10.44
C ASP A 310 34.49 -0.48 9.24
N ARG A 311 35.36 -1.06 8.40
CA ARG A 311 34.95 -1.98 7.32
C ARG A 311 34.18 -3.18 7.85
N LEU A 312 34.68 -3.80 8.92
CA LEU A 312 34.05 -4.93 9.59
C LEU A 312 32.66 -4.56 10.11
N LEU A 313 32.53 -3.40 10.77
CA LEU A 313 31.25 -2.96 11.31
C LEU A 313 30.22 -2.67 10.20
N LEU A 314 30.64 -2.03 9.10
CA LEU A 314 29.77 -1.81 7.94
C LEU A 314 29.37 -3.14 7.27
N PHE A 315 30.29 -4.11 7.18
CA PHE A 315 30.02 -5.45 6.67
C PHE A 315 28.98 -6.19 7.49
N LEU A 316 29.15 -6.21 8.81
CA LEU A 316 28.22 -6.88 9.73
C LEU A 316 26.81 -6.30 9.66
N VAL A 317 26.70 -4.98 9.52
CA VAL A 317 25.41 -4.26 9.51
C VAL A 317 24.73 -4.33 8.15
N TYR A 318 25.43 -4.03 7.06
CA TYR A 318 24.82 -3.82 5.74
C TYR A 318 24.84 -5.06 4.83
N HIS A 319 25.85 -5.94 4.95
CA HIS A 319 25.89 -7.16 4.13
C HIS A 319 25.42 -8.39 4.92
N ALA A 320 26.04 -8.66 6.07
CA ALA A 320 25.65 -9.79 6.90
C ALA A 320 24.27 -9.60 7.56
N ASN A 321 23.79 -8.35 7.64
CA ASN A 321 22.47 -7.98 8.16
C ASN A 321 22.23 -8.50 9.60
N ILE A 322 23.28 -8.48 10.42
CA ILE A 322 23.23 -8.88 11.84
C ILE A 322 22.68 -7.71 12.66
N LYS A 323 21.85 -8.01 13.68
CA LYS A 323 21.30 -6.96 14.54
C LYS A 323 22.39 -6.35 15.40
N LEU A 324 22.29 -5.05 15.68
CA LEU A 324 23.25 -4.36 16.57
C LEU A 324 23.40 -5.03 17.94
N SER A 325 22.31 -5.57 18.50
CA SER A 325 22.36 -6.30 19.77
C SER A 325 23.20 -7.58 19.71
N GLU A 326 23.20 -8.26 18.57
CA GLU A 326 23.97 -9.49 18.35
C GLU A 326 25.45 -9.15 18.09
N ILE A 327 25.72 -8.08 17.32
CA ILE A 327 27.09 -7.58 17.09
C ILE A 327 27.82 -7.26 18.40
N CYS A 328 27.12 -6.60 19.34
CA CYS A 328 27.69 -6.25 20.65
C CYS A 328 28.15 -7.47 21.48
N THR A 329 27.62 -8.66 21.19
CA THR A 329 27.90 -9.90 21.95
C THR A 329 28.86 -10.85 21.22
N LEU A 330 29.35 -10.49 20.03
CA LEU A 330 30.23 -11.36 19.27
C LEU A 330 31.58 -11.53 20.00
N PRO A 331 32.03 -12.78 20.23
CA PRO A 331 33.33 -13.04 20.85
C PRO A 331 34.45 -12.57 19.92
N LYS A 332 35.63 -12.28 20.47
CA LYS A 332 36.77 -11.85 19.64
C LYS A 332 37.13 -12.88 18.55
N ASP A 333 37.09 -14.18 18.84
CA ASP A 333 37.48 -15.28 17.93
C ASP A 333 36.35 -15.66 16.94
N ALA A 334 35.51 -14.70 16.56
CA ALA A 334 34.31 -14.89 15.75
C ALA A 334 34.58 -15.08 14.23
N ALA A 335 35.77 -15.50 13.82
CA ALA A 335 36.12 -15.69 12.41
C ALA A 335 35.21 -16.71 11.68
N ASP A 336 34.75 -17.75 12.40
CA ASP A 336 33.93 -18.83 11.85
C ASP A 336 32.42 -18.66 12.10
N ILE A 337 31.95 -17.47 12.52
CA ILE A 337 30.55 -17.31 12.91
C ILE A 337 29.57 -17.68 11.80
N PHE A 338 29.96 -17.46 10.53
CA PHE A 338 29.11 -17.76 9.38
C PHE A 338 29.12 -19.24 8.96
N GLU A 339 30.04 -20.04 9.52
CA GLU A 339 30.09 -21.49 9.32
C GLU A 339 29.27 -22.23 10.39
N LYS A 340 29.26 -21.71 11.62
CA LYS A 340 28.73 -22.42 12.80
C LYS A 340 27.44 -21.82 13.38
N GLN A 341 27.28 -20.50 13.40
CA GLN A 341 26.25 -19.82 14.23
C GLN A 341 25.26 -18.96 13.43
N PHE A 342 25.72 -18.23 12.42
CA PHE A 342 24.93 -17.29 11.62
C PHE A 342 24.91 -17.72 10.15
N ARG A 343 23.81 -17.45 9.44
CA ARG A 343 23.75 -17.65 7.98
C ARG A 343 23.77 -16.29 7.28
N MET A 344 24.78 -16.06 6.45
CA MET A 344 24.90 -14.85 5.64
C MET A 344 23.92 -14.87 4.46
N PRO A 345 23.23 -13.74 4.16
CA PRO A 345 22.37 -13.65 2.98
C PRO A 345 23.16 -13.92 1.68
N GLY A 346 22.72 -14.92 0.91
CA GLY A 346 23.34 -15.26 -0.38
C GLY A 346 24.60 -16.13 -0.31
N ASN A 347 25.01 -16.58 0.88
CA ASN A 347 26.11 -17.53 1.17
C ASN A 347 27.24 -17.58 0.11
N ASN A 348 28.06 -16.55 0.06
CA ASN A 348 29.16 -16.41 -0.90
C ASN A 348 30.51 -16.70 -0.22
N GLY A 349 31.27 -17.68 -0.70
CA GLY A 349 32.60 -18.02 -0.17
C GLY A 349 33.58 -16.85 -0.17
N LEU A 350 33.48 -15.95 -1.15
CA LEU A 350 34.31 -14.73 -1.20
C LEU A 350 33.98 -13.75 -0.07
N ALA A 351 32.71 -13.65 0.33
CA ALA A 351 32.28 -12.78 1.41
C ALA A 351 32.70 -13.34 2.77
N ILE A 352 32.70 -14.67 2.93
CA ILE A 352 33.21 -15.36 4.12
C ILE A 352 34.73 -15.14 4.24
N ASN A 353 35.48 -15.37 3.17
CA ASN A 353 36.93 -15.13 3.16
C ASN A 353 37.24 -13.66 3.49
N TYR A 354 36.51 -12.72 2.88
CA TYR A 354 36.67 -11.29 3.17
C TYR A 354 36.40 -10.96 4.64
N PHE A 355 35.36 -11.54 5.23
CA PHE A 355 35.07 -11.38 6.65
C PHE A 355 36.18 -11.94 7.53
N GLN A 356 36.67 -13.15 7.26
CA GLN A 356 37.78 -13.75 8.00
C GLN A 356 39.05 -12.89 7.91
N THR A 357 39.38 -12.36 6.72
CA THR A 357 40.48 -11.41 6.54
C THR A 357 40.30 -10.15 7.38
N LEU A 358 39.09 -9.58 7.44
CA LEU A 358 38.82 -8.40 8.26
C LEU A 358 38.95 -8.68 9.76
N VAL A 359 38.51 -9.84 10.23
CA VAL A 359 38.66 -10.25 11.65
C VAL A 359 40.13 -10.38 12.00
N ASN A 360 40.94 -11.03 11.16
CA ASN A 360 42.37 -11.18 11.38
C ASN A 360 43.09 -9.81 11.42
N HIS A 361 42.81 -8.92 10.46
CA HIS A 361 43.36 -7.56 10.49
C HIS A 361 42.94 -6.78 11.75
N CYS A 362 41.72 -7.00 12.25
CA CYS A 362 41.28 -6.38 13.50
C CYS A 362 42.04 -6.94 14.70
N HIS A 363 42.36 -8.23 14.75
CA HIS A 363 43.19 -8.81 15.82
C HIS A 363 44.64 -8.32 15.80
N GLU A 364 45.21 -8.14 14.61
CA GLU A 364 46.57 -7.63 14.45
C GLU A 364 46.66 -6.15 14.85
N GLN A 365 45.67 -5.34 14.47
CA GLN A 365 45.70 -3.89 14.70
C GLN A 365 45.15 -3.50 16.08
N TYR A 366 44.21 -4.26 16.64
CA TYR A 366 43.56 -3.97 17.91
C TYR A 366 43.81 -5.11 18.90
N HIS A 367 44.32 -4.79 20.10
CA HIS A 367 44.49 -5.75 21.19
C HIS A 367 43.14 -6.10 21.84
N LEU A 368 42.30 -6.86 21.13
CA LEU A 368 40.95 -7.25 21.56
C LEU A 368 41.01 -8.26 22.73
N ASN A 369 40.32 -7.97 23.82
CA ASN A 369 40.28 -8.78 25.03
C ASN A 369 39.17 -9.83 25.01
N THR A 370 37.93 -9.41 24.79
CA THR A 370 36.72 -10.24 25.00
C THR A 370 35.78 -10.24 23.80
N TYR A 371 35.53 -9.09 23.17
CA TYR A 371 34.55 -8.98 22.09
C TYR A 371 35.18 -8.52 20.78
N LEU A 372 34.56 -8.90 19.65
CA LEU A 372 35.00 -8.50 18.32
C LEU A 372 34.92 -6.97 18.10
N VAL A 373 33.94 -6.33 18.74
CA VAL A 373 33.79 -4.87 18.74
C VAL A 373 33.67 -4.39 20.19
N GLU A 374 34.80 -4.00 20.77
CA GLU A 374 34.91 -3.52 22.16
C GLU A 374 35.56 -2.14 22.26
N ASN A 375 35.42 -1.54 23.45
CA ASN A 375 36.15 -0.37 23.88
C ASN A 375 36.88 -0.69 25.18
N ASN A 376 38.19 -0.94 25.11
CA ASN A 376 39.03 -1.31 26.26
C ASN A 376 38.51 -2.52 27.07
N GLY A 377 38.08 -3.60 26.40
CA GLY A 377 37.55 -4.81 27.04
C GLY A 377 36.06 -4.79 27.39
N GLU A 378 35.37 -3.65 27.26
CA GLU A 378 33.91 -3.58 27.44
C GLU A 378 33.16 -3.66 26.10
N ALA A 379 32.07 -4.43 26.07
CA ALA A 379 31.17 -4.48 24.92
C ALA A 379 30.48 -3.13 24.70
N HIS A 380 30.38 -2.68 23.45
CA HIS A 380 29.59 -1.50 23.14
C HIS A 380 28.10 -1.73 23.48
N THR A 381 27.45 -0.71 24.03
CA THR A 381 25.97 -0.69 24.08
C THR A 381 25.39 -0.47 22.68
N VAL A 382 24.15 -0.91 22.44
CA VAL A 382 23.46 -0.69 21.15
C VAL A 382 23.43 0.80 20.75
N SER A 383 23.24 1.70 21.72
CA SER A 383 23.24 3.16 21.48
C SER A 383 24.64 3.67 21.09
N SER A 384 25.69 3.22 21.80
CA SER A 384 27.07 3.58 21.49
C SER A 384 27.50 3.07 20.12
N LEU A 385 27.17 1.82 19.80
CA LEU A 385 27.50 1.21 18.51
C LEU A 385 26.77 1.91 17.36
N LYS A 386 25.48 2.24 17.56
CA LYS A 386 24.69 3.03 16.62
C LYS A 386 25.30 4.42 16.38
N GLY A 387 25.76 5.08 17.45
CA GLY A 387 26.48 6.35 17.36
C GLY A 387 27.80 6.23 16.59
N LYS A 388 28.56 5.14 16.81
CA LYS A 388 29.80 4.84 16.07
C LYS A 388 29.51 4.70 14.57
N ILE A 389 28.50 3.91 14.18
CA ILE A 389 28.08 3.78 12.78
C ILE A 389 27.75 5.14 12.16
N TYR A 390 27.00 5.99 12.87
CA TYR A 390 26.65 7.31 12.36
C TYR A 390 27.85 8.22 12.13
N ARG A 391 28.89 8.10 12.97
CA ARG A 391 30.16 8.82 12.79
C ARG A 391 30.96 8.27 11.62
N ILE A 392 31.01 6.95 11.45
CA ILE A 392 31.68 6.29 10.31
C ILE A 392 31.04 6.77 8.99
N LEU A 393 29.72 6.70 8.87
CA LEU A 393 29.01 7.15 7.66
C LEU A 393 29.27 8.61 7.33
N ALA A 394 29.38 9.47 8.36
CA ALA A 394 29.69 10.88 8.19
C ALA A 394 31.16 11.12 7.82
N HIS A 395 32.10 10.43 8.47
CA HIS A 395 33.55 10.56 8.25
C HIS A 395 33.92 10.17 6.81
N TYR A 396 33.43 9.03 6.34
CA TYR A 396 33.67 8.54 4.98
C TYR A 396 32.67 9.08 3.94
N ARG A 397 31.77 10.00 4.33
CA ARG A 397 30.82 10.67 3.42
C ARG A 397 30.02 9.67 2.56
N MET A 398 29.47 8.63 3.19
CA MET A 398 28.84 7.48 2.53
C MET A 398 27.50 7.85 1.85
N GLU A 399 27.55 8.64 0.77
CA GLU A 399 26.39 9.13 0.02
C GLU A 399 25.50 7.98 -0.45
N ASP A 400 26.11 6.93 -1.00
CA ASP A 400 25.37 5.81 -1.60
C ASP A 400 24.61 4.99 -0.58
N ILE A 401 25.18 4.82 0.63
CA ILE A 401 24.48 4.15 1.73
C ILE A 401 23.24 4.97 2.13
N TYR A 402 23.39 6.28 2.34
CA TYR A 402 22.25 7.15 2.66
C TYR A 402 21.20 7.12 1.54
N ARG A 403 21.64 7.23 0.28
CA ARG A 403 20.77 7.23 -0.88
C ARG A 403 19.97 5.94 -0.97
N LYS A 404 20.63 4.77 -0.91
CA LYS A 404 19.98 3.45 -0.97
C LYS A 404 19.02 3.26 0.22
N GLN A 405 19.43 3.66 1.43
CA GLN A 405 18.60 3.58 2.64
C GLN A 405 17.31 4.39 2.51
N TYR A 406 17.41 5.67 2.14
CA TYR A 406 16.26 6.56 2.03
C TYR A 406 15.38 6.23 0.82
N GLU A 407 15.95 5.72 -0.27
CA GLU A 407 15.20 5.22 -1.41
C GLU A 407 14.34 4.00 -1.01
N GLN A 408 14.89 3.06 -0.25
CA GLN A 408 14.16 1.89 0.25
C GLN A 408 13.00 2.31 1.16
N VAL A 409 13.22 3.29 2.04
CA VAL A 409 12.16 3.84 2.89
C VAL A 409 11.06 4.50 2.04
N LEU A 410 11.43 5.30 1.05
CA LEU A 410 10.47 5.94 0.16
C LEU A 410 9.69 4.94 -0.70
N LYS A 411 10.30 3.80 -1.07
CA LYS A 411 9.63 2.71 -1.80
C LYS A 411 8.48 2.09 -1.00
N GLN A 412 8.56 2.10 0.34
CA GLN A 412 7.51 1.60 1.23
C GLN A 412 6.34 2.59 1.42
N THR A 413 6.49 3.84 0.99
CA THR A 413 5.44 4.86 1.09
C THR A 413 4.46 4.80 -0.08
N ASP A 414 3.25 5.32 0.12
CA ASP A 414 2.24 5.46 -0.92
C ASP A 414 2.48 6.70 -1.82
N PHE A 415 3.66 7.34 -1.71
CA PHE A 415 4.01 8.52 -2.50
C PHE A 415 4.24 8.18 -3.97
N SER A 416 3.90 9.14 -4.86
CA SER A 416 4.19 9.01 -6.29
C SER A 416 5.70 8.95 -6.57
N LEU A 417 6.11 8.32 -7.67
CA LEU A 417 7.52 8.25 -8.08
C LEU A 417 8.18 9.65 -8.14
N LYS A 418 7.44 10.64 -8.64
CA LYS A 418 7.91 12.03 -8.69
C LYS A 418 8.12 12.62 -7.29
N THR A 419 7.20 12.36 -6.36
CA THR A 419 7.32 12.82 -4.98
C THR A 419 8.50 12.15 -4.28
N ARG A 420 8.70 10.84 -4.49
CA ARG A 420 9.84 10.09 -3.95
C ARG A 420 11.16 10.67 -4.45
N ALA A 421 11.30 10.85 -5.77
CA ALA A 421 12.50 11.44 -6.36
C ALA A 421 12.77 12.87 -5.86
N MET A 422 11.71 13.68 -5.74
CA MET A 422 11.83 15.05 -5.22
C MET A 422 12.25 15.08 -3.75
N TYR A 423 11.65 14.24 -2.90
CA TYR A 423 12.00 14.18 -1.47
C TYR A 423 13.43 13.69 -1.30
N LEU A 424 13.79 12.58 -1.97
CA LEU A 424 15.14 12.04 -1.96
C LEU A 424 16.16 13.08 -2.44
N GLY A 425 15.93 13.70 -3.59
CA GLY A 425 16.85 14.71 -4.13
C GLY A 425 17.03 15.91 -3.20
N ALA A 426 15.93 16.46 -2.67
CA ALA A 426 16.01 17.58 -1.72
C ALA A 426 16.74 17.20 -0.43
N PHE A 427 16.53 15.98 0.09
CA PHE A 427 17.17 15.54 1.32
C PHE A 427 18.65 15.18 1.13
N MET A 428 19.01 14.55 0.00
CA MET A 428 20.41 14.27 -0.32
C MET A 428 21.21 15.55 -0.55
N GLN A 429 20.63 16.57 -1.17
CA GLN A 429 21.27 17.89 -1.32
C GLN A 429 21.48 18.58 0.04
N PHE A 430 20.55 18.40 0.97
CA PHE A 430 20.68 18.86 2.35
C PHE A 430 21.80 18.12 3.09
N LEU A 431 21.85 16.79 3.01
CA LEU A 431 22.94 16.02 3.61
C LEU A 431 24.30 16.39 3.03
N LYS A 432 24.38 16.58 1.71
CA LYS A 432 25.61 17.00 1.03
C LYS A 432 26.14 18.33 1.57
N TYR A 433 25.26 19.30 1.87
CA TYR A 433 25.66 20.58 2.47
C TYR A 433 26.29 20.39 3.85
N PHE A 434 25.76 19.48 4.67
CA PHE A 434 26.32 19.11 5.96
C PHE A 434 27.40 18.01 5.87
N ASN A 435 28.05 17.83 4.71
CA ASN A 435 29.07 16.80 4.48
C ASN A 435 28.63 15.38 4.92
N PHE A 436 27.37 15.04 4.67
CA PHE A 436 26.75 13.77 5.06
C PHE A 436 26.78 13.47 6.57
N LYS A 437 26.83 14.51 7.41
CA LYS A 437 26.57 14.42 8.84
C LYS A 437 25.24 13.72 9.07
N HIS A 438 25.23 12.69 9.91
CA HIS A 438 24.03 11.90 10.16
C HIS A 438 22.91 12.79 10.74
N PRO A 439 21.64 12.68 10.30
CA PRO A 439 20.53 13.52 10.76
C PRO A 439 20.33 13.57 12.27
N ALA A 440 20.70 12.51 13.00
CA ALA A 440 20.67 12.47 14.46
C ALA A 440 21.58 13.51 15.14
N PHE A 441 22.56 14.06 14.42
CA PHE A 441 23.49 15.08 14.92
C PHE A 441 23.25 16.47 14.31
N ILE A 442 22.19 16.65 13.53
CA ILE A 442 21.82 17.94 12.95
C ILE A 442 20.79 18.60 13.84
N SER A 443 21.06 19.83 14.27
CA SER A 443 20.17 20.61 15.14
C SER A 443 19.03 21.27 14.37
N ASP A 444 18.02 21.76 15.08
CA ASP A 444 16.93 22.52 14.46
C ASP A 444 17.42 23.87 13.92
N GLU A 445 18.42 24.46 14.58
CA GLU A 445 19.13 25.67 14.16
C GLU A 445 19.84 25.46 12.82
N ASP A 446 20.57 24.35 12.66
CA ASP A 446 21.22 23.98 11.39
C ASP A 446 20.19 23.90 10.23
N ILE A 447 19.03 23.31 10.50
CA ILE A 447 17.95 23.18 9.50
C ILE A 447 17.39 24.56 9.13
N ARG A 448 17.22 25.45 10.11
CA ARG A 448 16.79 26.84 9.86
C ARG A 448 17.81 27.56 8.98
N ASP A 449 19.09 27.47 9.29
CA ASP A 449 20.16 28.15 8.54
C ASP A 449 20.20 27.66 7.09
N TYR A 450 20.07 26.35 6.87
CA TYR A 450 19.95 25.79 5.53
C TYR A 450 18.73 26.30 4.76
N MET A 451 17.59 26.47 5.43
CA MET A 451 16.39 27.04 4.81
C MET A 451 16.57 28.51 4.44
N ILE A 452 17.27 29.30 5.27
CA ILE A 452 17.57 30.71 5.00
C ILE A 452 18.44 30.85 3.75
N LEU A 453 19.40 29.96 3.54
CA LEU A 453 20.22 29.93 2.31
C LEU A 453 19.38 29.74 1.04
N HIS A 454 18.20 29.14 1.15
CA HIS A 454 17.29 28.90 0.03
C HIS A 454 16.15 29.92 -0.04
N ARG A 455 16.24 31.06 0.68
CA ARG A 455 15.18 32.08 0.75
C ARG A 455 14.83 32.72 -0.60
N GLU A 456 15.82 32.86 -1.48
CA GLU A 456 15.65 33.44 -2.82
C GLU A 456 15.02 32.48 -3.83
N LYS A 457 14.93 31.19 -3.47
CA LYS A 457 14.23 30.19 -4.29
C LYS A 457 12.71 30.35 -4.12
N SER A 458 11.96 29.91 -5.12
CA SER A 458 10.50 29.99 -5.12
C SER A 458 9.85 29.39 -3.85
N ALA A 459 8.71 29.94 -3.44
CA ALA A 459 7.93 29.42 -2.31
C ALA A 459 7.57 27.93 -2.47
N ALA A 460 7.36 27.47 -3.70
CA ALA A 460 7.09 26.05 -3.98
C ALA A 460 8.33 25.17 -3.70
N HIS A 461 9.53 25.64 -4.01
CA HIS A 461 10.77 24.93 -3.71
C HIS A 461 10.96 24.79 -2.18
N GLN A 462 10.79 25.87 -1.44
CA GLN A 462 10.86 25.85 0.02
C GLN A 462 9.75 24.97 0.65
N ASP A 463 8.51 25.01 0.14
CA ASP A 463 7.41 24.14 0.61
C ASP A 463 7.74 22.64 0.39
N ASN A 464 8.40 22.32 -0.73
CA ASN A 464 8.86 20.97 -1.03
C ASN A 464 10.00 20.53 -0.10
N MET A 465 10.98 21.42 0.17
CA MET A 465 12.07 21.16 1.13
C MET A 465 11.51 20.89 2.52
N VAL A 466 10.66 21.78 3.04
CA VAL A 466 10.03 21.62 4.35
C VAL A 466 9.25 20.31 4.44
N SER A 467 8.53 19.93 3.38
CA SER A 467 7.78 18.68 3.36
C SER A 467 8.70 17.46 3.34
N SER A 468 9.81 17.53 2.60
CA SER A 468 10.85 16.50 2.61
C SER A 468 11.48 16.36 4.00
N PHE A 469 11.93 17.46 4.61
CA PHE A 469 12.57 17.46 5.92
C PHE A 469 11.64 16.95 7.01
N LYS A 470 10.38 17.38 7.02
CA LYS A 470 9.39 16.83 7.96
C LYS A 470 9.19 15.33 7.78
N PHE A 471 9.22 14.83 6.54
CA PHE A 471 9.16 13.40 6.31
C PHE A 471 10.39 12.69 6.88
N PHE A 472 11.61 13.12 6.55
CA PHE A 472 12.82 12.43 7.02
C PHE A 472 13.07 12.60 8.53
N PHE A 473 13.00 13.81 9.08
CA PHE A 473 13.25 14.02 10.51
C PHE A 473 12.10 13.49 11.37
N GLU A 474 10.84 13.87 11.09
CA GLU A 474 9.72 13.51 11.97
C GLU A 474 9.30 12.03 11.80
N LYS A 475 9.33 11.46 10.58
CA LYS A 475 8.85 10.08 10.35
C LYS A 475 9.93 9.01 10.42
N ILE A 476 11.18 9.33 10.08
CA ILE A 476 12.25 8.33 9.97
C ILE A 476 13.17 8.41 11.20
N HIS A 477 13.63 9.62 11.53
CA HIS A 477 14.53 9.83 12.67
C HIS A 477 13.82 10.10 14.00
N ASN A 478 12.48 10.14 14.00
CA ASN A 478 11.64 10.47 15.16
C ASN A 478 12.04 11.80 15.86
N HIS A 479 12.63 12.71 15.09
CA HIS A 479 13.03 14.03 15.53
C HIS A 479 11.94 15.04 15.18
N THR A 480 11.25 15.57 16.19
CA THR A 480 10.14 16.50 15.96
C THR A 480 10.69 17.89 15.71
N LEU A 481 10.64 18.33 14.45
CA LEU A 481 11.10 19.65 14.04
C LEU A 481 10.27 20.76 14.68
N SER A 482 10.95 21.70 15.33
CA SER A 482 10.30 22.88 15.90
C SER A 482 9.66 23.75 14.82
N HIS A 483 8.39 24.10 15.05
CA HIS A 483 7.66 25.05 14.20
C HIS A 483 8.30 26.45 14.16
N LYS A 484 9.16 26.79 15.13
CA LYS A 484 9.93 28.04 15.15
C LYS A 484 11.12 28.01 14.18
N HIS A 485 11.68 26.84 13.91
CA HIS A 485 12.87 26.68 13.05
C HIS A 485 12.48 26.40 11.61
N VAL A 486 11.40 25.64 11.40
CA VAL A 486 10.95 25.19 10.08
C VAL A 486 9.64 25.87 9.71
N VAL A 487 9.74 27.07 9.12
CA VAL A 487 8.60 27.90 8.71
C VAL A 487 8.27 27.66 7.24
N ARG A 488 6.99 27.39 6.94
CA ARG A 488 6.54 27.30 5.53
C ARG A 488 6.40 28.71 4.94
N PRO A 489 6.86 28.94 3.70
CA PRO A 489 6.66 30.22 3.05
C PRO A 489 5.17 30.50 2.87
N ARG A 490 4.79 31.78 2.96
CA ARG A 490 3.43 32.21 2.59
C ARG A 490 3.25 31.94 1.10
N LYS A 491 2.14 31.29 0.74
CA LYS A 491 1.77 31.11 -0.67
C LYS A 491 1.23 32.43 -1.17
N GLY A 492 1.95 33.09 -2.07
CA GLY A 492 1.42 34.23 -2.81
C GLY A 492 0.13 33.83 -3.53
N PHE A 493 -0.90 34.66 -3.45
CA PHE A 493 -2.14 34.45 -4.18
C PHE A 493 -1.98 35.17 -5.53
N HIS A 494 -1.60 34.42 -6.56
CA HIS A 494 -1.59 34.92 -7.94
C HIS A 494 -2.84 34.40 -8.65
N LEU A 495 -3.53 35.30 -9.37
CA LEU A 495 -4.62 34.91 -10.25
C LEU A 495 -4.08 33.99 -11.35
N PRO A 496 -4.80 32.91 -11.72
CA PRO A 496 -4.39 32.05 -12.82
C PRO A 496 -4.31 32.82 -14.13
N ASP A 497 -3.18 32.71 -14.82
CA ASP A 497 -3.10 33.12 -16.22
C ASP A 497 -3.97 32.19 -17.09
N TYR A 498 -4.73 32.78 -18.01
CA TYR A 498 -5.55 32.07 -18.99
C TYR A 498 -5.44 32.74 -20.36
N PHE A 499 -5.73 31.99 -21.41
CA PHE A 499 -5.85 32.46 -22.79
C PHE A 499 -7.25 32.98 -23.08
N ASN A 500 -7.33 34.10 -23.82
CA ASN A 500 -8.54 34.62 -24.42
C ASN A 500 -8.96 33.77 -25.63
N GLN A 501 -10.21 33.89 -26.07
CA GLN A 501 -10.74 33.12 -27.20
C GLN A 501 -9.97 33.41 -28.51
N SER A 502 -9.60 34.67 -28.77
CA SER A 502 -8.81 35.07 -29.94
C SER A 502 -7.40 34.48 -29.93
N GLU A 503 -6.73 34.44 -28.76
CA GLU A 503 -5.42 33.80 -28.59
C GLU A 503 -5.49 32.29 -28.86
N ILE A 504 -6.54 31.62 -28.42
CA ILE A 504 -6.75 30.18 -28.70
C ILE A 504 -6.96 29.95 -30.19
N ALA A 505 -7.79 30.77 -30.83
CA ALA A 505 -8.02 30.70 -32.28
C ALA A 505 -6.71 30.91 -33.06
N ALA A 506 -5.92 31.93 -32.69
CA ALA A 506 -4.61 32.19 -33.28
C ALA A 506 -3.67 30.99 -33.13
N MET A 507 -3.54 30.42 -31.92
CA MET A 507 -2.72 29.22 -31.69
C MET A 507 -3.15 28.03 -32.54
N LEU A 508 -4.46 27.75 -32.64
CA LEU A 508 -4.96 26.63 -33.43
C LEU A 508 -4.80 26.85 -34.95
N GLY A 509 -4.73 28.12 -35.38
CA GLY A 509 -4.47 28.52 -36.76
C GLY A 509 -3.01 28.34 -37.21
N THR A 510 -2.05 28.28 -36.28
CA THR A 510 -0.61 28.29 -36.64
C THR A 510 -0.02 26.94 -37.04
N THR A 511 -0.77 25.85 -36.94
CA THR A 511 -0.23 24.49 -37.20
C THR A 511 -1.16 23.69 -38.10
N ASP A 512 -0.58 23.01 -39.09
CA ASP A 512 -1.33 22.07 -39.95
C ASP A 512 -1.32 20.64 -39.42
N ASN A 513 -0.48 20.37 -38.42
CA ASN A 513 -0.39 19.05 -37.82
C ASN A 513 -1.69 18.71 -37.06
N SER A 514 -2.46 17.77 -37.61
CA SER A 514 -3.77 17.35 -37.09
C SER A 514 -3.69 16.87 -35.64
N LYS A 515 -2.63 16.14 -35.27
CA LYS A 515 -2.37 15.64 -33.92
C LYS A 515 -2.20 16.79 -32.93
N HIS A 516 -1.34 17.75 -33.26
CA HIS A 516 -1.03 18.88 -32.37
C HIS A 516 -2.27 19.78 -32.19
N LYS A 517 -2.96 20.08 -33.29
CA LYS A 517 -4.20 20.86 -33.27
C LYS A 517 -5.27 20.20 -32.40
N LEU A 518 -5.52 18.91 -32.60
CA LEU A 518 -6.48 18.15 -31.81
C LEU A 518 -6.12 18.10 -30.32
N LEU A 519 -4.82 17.95 -30.01
CA LEU A 519 -4.33 17.87 -28.64
C LEU A 519 -4.60 19.16 -27.85
N ILE A 520 -4.26 20.31 -28.42
CA ILE A 520 -4.51 21.62 -27.78
C ILE A 520 -6.00 21.92 -27.73
N ALA A 521 -6.74 21.65 -28.81
CA ALA A 521 -8.17 21.90 -28.87
C ALA A 521 -8.98 21.06 -27.87
N MET A 522 -8.63 19.78 -27.67
CA MET A 522 -9.25 18.96 -26.61
C MET A 522 -8.82 19.40 -25.21
N GLY A 523 -7.55 19.80 -25.04
CA GLY A 523 -7.07 20.35 -23.78
C GLY A 523 -7.89 21.54 -23.29
N TYR A 524 -8.25 22.43 -24.22
CA TYR A 524 -9.14 23.56 -23.98
C TYR A 524 -10.61 23.12 -23.85
N SER A 525 -11.21 22.53 -24.89
CA SER A 525 -12.67 22.26 -24.93
C SER A 525 -13.20 21.32 -23.86
N ALA A 526 -12.36 20.46 -23.29
CA ALA A 526 -12.74 19.50 -22.25
C ALA A 526 -12.08 19.78 -20.89
N GLY A 527 -11.31 20.87 -20.77
CA GLY A 527 -10.64 21.27 -19.53
C GLY A 527 -9.70 20.20 -18.96
N LEU A 528 -9.02 19.44 -19.81
CA LEU A 528 -8.23 18.26 -19.37
C LEU A 528 -6.91 18.67 -18.71
N ARG A 529 -6.50 17.93 -17.67
CA ARG A 529 -5.13 18.05 -17.13
C ARG A 529 -4.14 17.40 -18.09
N ARG A 530 -2.89 17.87 -18.09
CA ARG A 530 -1.81 17.32 -18.93
C ARG A 530 -1.67 15.79 -18.86
N GLN A 531 -1.77 15.20 -17.67
CA GLN A 531 -1.72 13.73 -17.50
C GLN A 531 -3.00 13.03 -17.98
N GLU A 532 -4.15 13.69 -17.93
CA GLU A 532 -5.42 13.14 -18.44
C GLU A 532 -5.37 13.09 -19.97
N ILE A 533 -4.88 14.14 -20.63
CA ILE A 533 -4.63 14.16 -22.09
C ILE A 533 -3.69 13.01 -22.50
N GLN A 534 -2.61 12.80 -21.75
CA GLN A 534 -1.63 11.75 -22.02
C GLN A 534 -2.21 10.33 -21.89
N ASN A 535 -3.14 10.14 -20.95
CA ASN A 535 -3.67 8.81 -20.60
C ASN A 535 -4.97 8.47 -21.32
N LEU A 536 -5.57 9.42 -22.04
CA LEU A 536 -6.85 9.25 -22.74
C LEU A 536 -6.73 8.15 -23.81
N ARG A 537 -7.71 7.24 -23.85
CA ARG A 537 -7.78 6.12 -24.80
C ARG A 537 -8.87 6.36 -25.83
N LEU A 538 -8.82 5.62 -26.93
CA LEU A 538 -9.86 5.69 -27.97
C LEU A 538 -11.25 5.29 -27.43
N ALA A 539 -11.30 4.27 -26.57
CA ALA A 539 -12.54 3.78 -25.96
C ALA A 539 -13.18 4.78 -24.97
N ASP A 540 -12.44 5.81 -24.56
CA ASP A 540 -12.92 6.80 -23.59
C ASP A 540 -13.77 7.90 -24.26
N ILE A 541 -13.86 7.92 -25.60
CA ILE A 541 -14.61 8.93 -26.35
C ILE A 541 -15.99 8.36 -26.74
N ASP A 542 -17.06 8.88 -26.13
CA ASP A 542 -18.42 8.60 -26.57
C ASP A 542 -18.86 9.65 -27.60
N LEU A 543 -18.66 9.33 -28.88
CA LEU A 543 -19.06 10.17 -30.01
C LEU A 543 -20.58 10.27 -30.20
N LYS A 544 -21.37 9.36 -29.62
CA LYS A 544 -22.85 9.43 -29.71
C LYS A 544 -23.41 10.47 -28.76
N ARG A 545 -22.81 10.57 -27.56
CA ARG A 545 -23.25 11.50 -26.51
C ARG A 545 -22.39 12.76 -26.41
N ASN A 546 -21.33 12.87 -27.21
CA ASN A 546 -20.35 13.95 -27.18
C ASN A 546 -19.74 14.12 -25.78
N ARG A 547 -19.27 13.01 -25.20
CA ARG A 547 -18.67 12.98 -23.85
C ARG A 547 -17.32 12.28 -23.85
N LEU A 548 -16.43 12.75 -23.00
CA LEU A 548 -15.15 12.12 -22.70
C LEU A 548 -15.22 11.48 -21.31
N PHE A 549 -14.89 10.20 -21.23
CA PHE A 549 -14.73 9.51 -19.96
C PHE A 549 -13.28 9.63 -19.48
N ILE A 550 -13.07 10.25 -18.32
CA ILE A 550 -11.73 10.45 -17.76
C ILE A 550 -11.56 9.48 -16.60
N LYS A 551 -10.81 8.41 -16.87
CA LYS A 551 -10.50 7.38 -15.88
C LYS A 551 -9.35 7.79 -14.95
N ASP A 552 -9.43 7.36 -13.69
CA ASP A 552 -8.37 7.52 -12.69
C ASP A 552 -7.91 8.98 -12.49
N ALA A 553 -8.85 9.94 -12.50
CA ALA A 553 -8.52 11.33 -12.20
C ALA A 553 -8.02 11.46 -10.75
N LYS A 554 -7.32 12.57 -10.46
CA LYS A 554 -6.64 12.83 -9.18
C LYS A 554 -7.49 12.37 -7.98
N GLY A 555 -7.01 11.35 -7.27
CA GLY A 555 -7.71 10.72 -6.14
C GLY A 555 -8.52 9.47 -6.52
N ASN A 556 -8.21 8.81 -7.64
CA ASN A 556 -8.88 7.63 -8.17
C ASN A 556 -10.39 7.84 -8.33
N ARG A 557 -10.76 8.96 -8.96
CA ARG A 557 -12.15 9.26 -9.29
C ARG A 557 -12.31 9.36 -10.78
N ASP A 558 -13.32 8.68 -11.28
CA ASP A 558 -13.72 8.81 -12.67
C ASP A 558 -14.67 10.00 -12.82
N ARG A 559 -14.64 10.65 -13.97
CA ARG A 559 -15.61 11.70 -14.31
C ARG A 559 -15.87 11.74 -15.81
N TYR A 560 -16.99 12.34 -16.19
CA TYR A 560 -17.24 12.73 -17.57
C TYR A 560 -16.86 14.19 -17.79
N SER A 561 -16.32 14.49 -18.97
CA SER A 561 -16.16 15.85 -19.48
C SER A 561 -16.82 15.97 -20.85
N LEU A 562 -16.85 17.19 -21.39
CA LEU A 562 -17.45 17.51 -22.67
C LEU A 562 -16.55 17.05 -23.83
N PHE A 563 -17.15 16.65 -24.94
CA PHE A 563 -16.47 16.55 -26.23
C PHE A 563 -17.13 17.54 -27.20
N SER A 564 -16.36 18.44 -27.81
CA SER A 564 -16.93 19.42 -28.73
C SER A 564 -17.27 18.78 -30.08
N LEU A 565 -18.47 19.05 -30.58
CA LEU A 565 -18.95 18.61 -31.89
C LEU A 565 -18.01 19.06 -33.03
N HIS A 566 -17.45 20.26 -32.92
CA HIS A 566 -16.53 20.80 -33.92
C HIS A 566 -15.19 20.06 -34.00
N LEU A 567 -14.89 19.17 -33.04
CA LEU A 567 -13.69 18.33 -33.08
C LEU A 567 -13.91 17.01 -33.81
N HIS A 568 -15.13 16.68 -34.24
CA HIS A 568 -15.43 15.42 -34.90
C HIS A 568 -14.63 15.27 -36.20
N ASP A 569 -14.61 16.29 -37.05
CA ASP A 569 -13.92 16.21 -38.33
C ASP A 569 -12.41 16.22 -38.17
N LEU A 570 -11.90 17.00 -37.20
CA LEU A 570 -10.49 16.99 -36.84
C LEU A 570 -10.05 15.63 -36.27
N LEU A 571 -10.89 15.00 -35.44
CA LEU A 571 -10.64 13.67 -34.90
C LEU A 571 -10.65 12.62 -36.02
N LYS A 572 -11.63 12.67 -36.94
CA LYS A 572 -11.67 11.76 -38.10
C LYS A 572 -10.40 11.87 -38.94
N LYS A 573 -9.99 13.10 -39.29
CA LYS A 573 -8.74 13.38 -40.02
C LYS A 573 -7.53 12.80 -39.28
N TYR A 574 -7.43 13.08 -37.98
CA TYR A 574 -6.36 12.56 -37.14
C TYR A 574 -6.29 11.02 -37.12
N LEU A 575 -7.43 10.35 -36.94
CA LEU A 575 -7.51 8.89 -36.86
C LEU A 575 -7.14 8.23 -38.20
N ALA A 576 -7.53 8.85 -39.33
CA ALA A 576 -7.16 8.37 -40.67
C ALA A 576 -5.64 8.45 -40.91
N GLU A 577 -5.00 9.55 -40.50
CA GLU A 577 -3.57 9.78 -40.70
C GLU A 577 -2.69 8.96 -39.74
N HIS A 578 -3.03 8.90 -38.44
CA HIS A 578 -2.13 8.41 -37.40
C HIS A 578 -2.43 7.00 -36.90
N LYS A 579 -3.66 6.51 -37.08
CA LYS A 579 -4.11 5.15 -36.71
C LYS A 579 -3.59 4.67 -35.34
N PRO A 580 -3.85 5.41 -34.24
CA PRO A 580 -3.41 5.02 -32.89
C PRO A 580 -4.02 3.67 -32.46
N LYS A 581 -3.30 2.90 -31.63
CA LYS A 581 -3.73 1.56 -31.18
C LYS A 581 -4.34 1.53 -29.78
N ILE A 582 -3.71 2.21 -28.81
CA ILE A 582 -4.06 2.14 -27.39
C ILE A 582 -4.48 3.50 -26.86
N TYR A 583 -3.57 4.47 -26.95
CA TYR A 583 -3.81 5.82 -26.45
C TYR A 583 -4.30 6.69 -27.59
N LEU A 584 -5.16 7.67 -27.29
CA LEU A 584 -5.61 8.61 -28.31
C LEU A 584 -4.42 9.34 -28.93
N PHE A 585 -3.46 9.75 -28.10
CA PHE A 585 -2.19 10.33 -28.55
C PHE A 585 -1.03 9.39 -28.24
N GLU A 586 -0.42 8.86 -29.30
CA GLU A 586 0.73 7.97 -29.21
C GLU A 586 2.03 8.68 -29.61
N GLY A 587 3.11 8.26 -28.95
CA GLY A 587 4.47 8.69 -29.23
C GLY A 587 4.98 8.21 -30.59
N ARG A 588 6.30 8.28 -30.78
CA ARG A 588 6.94 7.84 -32.03
C ARG A 588 6.75 6.33 -32.29
N GLN A 589 6.68 5.54 -31.22
CA GLN A 589 6.37 4.12 -31.28
C GLN A 589 4.87 3.90 -30.98
N PRO A 590 4.16 3.10 -31.80
CA PRO A 590 2.76 2.77 -31.56
C PRO A 590 2.53 2.13 -30.19
N GLY A 591 1.41 2.46 -29.54
CA GLY A 591 1.05 1.96 -28.21
C GLY A 591 1.75 2.63 -27.02
N ILE A 592 2.75 3.49 -27.25
CA ILE A 592 3.41 4.25 -26.18
C ILE A 592 2.73 5.61 -26.00
N LYS A 593 2.52 6.02 -24.74
CA LYS A 593 1.95 7.32 -24.39
C LYS A 593 2.75 8.47 -24.98
N TYR A 594 2.06 9.50 -25.46
CA TYR A 594 2.73 10.72 -25.91
C TYR A 594 3.49 11.42 -24.77
N SER A 595 4.64 12.04 -25.06
CA SER A 595 5.45 12.66 -24.01
C SER A 595 4.85 13.97 -23.49
N THR A 596 4.78 14.12 -22.16
CA THR A 596 4.29 15.39 -21.54
C THR A 596 5.22 16.59 -21.79
N THR A 597 6.52 16.35 -22.00
CA THR A 597 7.47 17.40 -22.36
C THR A 597 7.20 17.88 -23.78
N SER A 598 6.96 16.96 -24.72
CA SER A 598 6.57 17.28 -26.10
C SER A 598 5.26 18.05 -26.15
N MET A 599 4.23 17.66 -25.39
CA MET A 599 2.97 18.43 -25.30
C MET A 599 3.21 19.88 -24.86
N SER A 600 4.08 20.06 -23.86
CA SER A 600 4.38 21.40 -23.33
C SER A 600 5.19 22.24 -24.33
N ALA A 601 6.09 21.61 -25.09
CA ALA A 601 6.84 22.26 -26.16
C ALA A 601 5.94 22.66 -27.33
N ILE A 602 5.00 21.80 -27.72
CA ILE A 602 4.01 22.10 -28.78
C ILE A 602 3.20 23.34 -28.42
N LEU A 603 2.63 23.38 -27.20
CA LEU A 603 1.87 24.56 -26.76
C LEU A 603 2.72 25.83 -26.79
N LYS A 604 3.98 25.77 -26.33
CA LYS A 604 4.89 26.92 -26.35
C LYS A 604 5.19 27.40 -27.77
N ASN A 605 5.42 26.47 -28.69
CA ASN A 605 5.70 26.80 -30.09
C ASN A 605 4.46 27.41 -30.75
N MET A 606 3.27 26.82 -30.57
CA MET A 606 2.01 27.36 -31.09
C MET A 606 1.70 28.74 -30.51
N ALA A 607 1.92 28.93 -29.20
CA ALA A 607 1.75 30.24 -28.56
C ALA A 607 2.71 31.29 -29.14
N LYS A 608 3.99 30.95 -29.30
CA LYS A 608 4.99 31.86 -29.89
C LYS A 608 4.63 32.22 -31.34
N SER A 609 4.23 31.24 -32.15
CA SER A 609 3.79 31.47 -33.53
C SER A 609 2.49 32.28 -33.61
N GLY A 610 1.62 32.17 -32.61
CA GLY A 610 0.39 32.93 -32.49
C GLY A 610 0.55 34.32 -31.86
N GLY A 611 1.78 34.82 -31.68
CA GLY A 611 2.05 36.16 -31.12
C GLY A 611 1.95 36.27 -29.59
N ILE A 612 1.90 35.15 -28.87
CA ILE A 612 1.78 35.13 -27.41
C ILE A 612 3.17 35.03 -26.79
N HIS A 613 3.65 36.15 -26.24
CA HIS A 613 5.01 36.27 -25.70
C HIS A 613 5.13 35.93 -24.19
N ARG A 614 4.01 35.80 -23.48
CA ARG A 614 4.00 35.42 -22.06
C ARG A 614 4.33 33.94 -21.84
N ASN A 615 4.70 33.58 -20.61
CA ASN A 615 5.05 32.20 -20.27
C ASN A 615 3.82 31.28 -20.26
N VAL A 616 3.72 30.39 -21.25
CA VAL A 616 2.58 29.48 -21.40
C VAL A 616 2.82 28.08 -20.83
N HIS A 617 1.76 27.46 -20.33
CA HIS A 617 1.80 26.10 -19.80
C HIS A 617 0.45 25.38 -19.94
N MET A 618 0.47 24.04 -19.99
CA MET A 618 -0.73 23.23 -20.29
C MET A 618 -1.92 23.46 -19.35
N HIS A 619 -1.71 23.88 -18.09
CA HIS A 619 -2.83 24.19 -17.20
C HIS A 619 -3.57 25.47 -17.60
N MET A 620 -2.96 26.38 -18.36
CA MET A 620 -3.65 27.58 -18.85
C MET A 620 -4.83 27.23 -19.76
N LEU A 621 -4.74 26.19 -20.59
CA LEU A 621 -5.87 25.72 -21.41
C LEU A 621 -7.08 25.34 -20.56
N ARG A 622 -6.81 24.69 -19.43
CA ARG A 622 -7.83 24.30 -18.45
C ARG A 622 -8.34 25.50 -17.64
N HIS A 623 -7.48 26.48 -17.36
CA HIS A 623 -7.88 27.74 -16.73
C HIS A 623 -8.81 28.51 -17.69
N SER A 624 -8.44 28.67 -18.96
CA SER A 624 -9.30 29.26 -20.01
C SER A 624 -10.65 28.58 -20.10
N PHE A 625 -10.68 27.25 -20.13
CA PHE A 625 -11.95 26.51 -20.15
C PHE A 625 -12.85 26.85 -18.96
N ALA A 626 -12.27 26.88 -17.75
CA ALA A 626 -13.01 27.17 -16.54
C ALA A 626 -13.50 28.63 -16.52
N THR A 627 -12.63 29.57 -16.86
CA THR A 627 -12.94 31.00 -16.88
C THR A 627 -14.01 31.30 -17.92
N HIS A 628 -13.87 30.84 -19.17
CA HIS A 628 -14.84 31.10 -20.23
C HIS A 628 -16.22 30.48 -19.92
N LEU A 629 -16.28 29.29 -19.31
CA LEU A 629 -17.57 28.74 -18.87
C LEU A 629 -18.24 29.59 -17.79
N LEU A 630 -17.47 30.20 -16.89
CA LEU A 630 -18.03 31.10 -15.89
C LEU A 630 -18.42 32.46 -16.47
N GLU A 631 -17.66 32.98 -17.44
CA GLU A 631 -18.00 34.19 -18.22
C GLU A 631 -19.30 33.98 -19.02
N ASP A 632 -19.53 32.76 -19.55
CA ASP A 632 -20.79 32.34 -20.18
C ASP A 632 -21.95 32.16 -19.17
N GLY A 633 -21.74 32.49 -17.89
CA GLY A 633 -22.74 32.43 -16.83
C GLY A 633 -23.06 31.02 -16.33
N LYS A 634 -22.21 30.01 -16.57
CA LYS A 634 -22.45 28.65 -16.04
C LYS A 634 -22.21 28.58 -14.54
N ASP A 635 -23.01 27.76 -13.86
CA ASP A 635 -22.87 27.54 -12.42
C ASP A 635 -21.48 26.96 -12.07
N ILE A 636 -20.84 27.53 -11.04
CA ILE A 636 -19.54 27.10 -10.53
C ILE A 636 -19.50 25.61 -10.13
N ARG A 637 -20.62 25.04 -9.67
CA ARG A 637 -20.77 23.61 -9.34
C ARG A 637 -20.66 22.75 -10.59
N TYR A 638 -21.26 23.18 -11.69
CA TYR A 638 -21.16 22.49 -12.97
C TYR A 638 -19.71 22.50 -13.49
N VAL A 639 -19.06 23.68 -13.42
CA VAL A 639 -17.64 23.81 -13.76
C VAL A 639 -16.76 22.94 -12.85
N GLN A 640 -17.05 22.89 -11.55
CA GLN A 640 -16.35 22.04 -10.58
C GLN A 640 -16.42 20.56 -10.96
N GLU A 641 -17.59 20.09 -11.38
CA GLU A 641 -17.83 18.69 -11.77
C GLU A 641 -17.05 18.32 -13.04
N LEU A 642 -17.17 19.13 -14.10
CA LEU A 642 -16.43 18.93 -15.36
C LEU A 642 -14.90 18.90 -15.14
N LEU A 643 -14.41 19.79 -14.29
CA LEU A 643 -13.01 19.85 -13.91
C LEU A 643 -12.61 18.68 -12.97
N GLY A 644 -13.53 18.05 -12.27
CA GLY A 644 -13.23 17.03 -11.27
C GLY A 644 -12.47 17.60 -10.07
N HIS A 645 -12.94 18.73 -9.55
CA HIS A 645 -12.39 19.37 -8.37
C HIS A 645 -13.04 18.82 -7.09
N LYS A 646 -12.22 18.33 -6.15
CA LYS A 646 -12.73 17.80 -4.86
C LYS A 646 -13.33 18.89 -3.97
N SER A 647 -12.76 20.09 -4.03
CA SER A 647 -13.16 21.22 -3.20
C SER A 647 -13.58 22.38 -4.09
N ILE A 648 -14.71 23.00 -3.77
CA ILE A 648 -15.18 24.19 -4.47
C ILE A 648 -14.18 25.34 -4.38
N LYS A 649 -13.41 25.43 -3.29
CA LYS A 649 -12.29 26.41 -3.13
C LYS A 649 -11.27 26.38 -4.26
N THR A 650 -11.11 25.24 -4.94
CA THR A 650 -10.20 25.16 -6.10
C THR A 650 -10.81 25.70 -7.38
N THR A 651 -12.14 25.76 -7.47
CA THR A 651 -12.89 26.37 -8.58
C THR A 651 -13.19 27.85 -8.30
N GLU A 652 -13.40 28.25 -7.04
CA GLU A 652 -13.56 29.66 -6.61
C GLU A 652 -12.39 30.54 -7.03
N ARG A 653 -11.20 29.97 -7.27
CA ARG A 653 -10.08 30.74 -7.81
C ARG A 653 -10.42 31.43 -9.15
N TYR A 654 -11.33 30.87 -9.94
CA TYR A 654 -11.75 31.45 -11.21
C TYR A 654 -12.84 32.50 -11.07
N THR A 655 -13.62 32.50 -9.98
CA THR A 655 -14.69 33.50 -9.80
C THR A 655 -14.14 34.90 -9.57
N HIS A 656 -12.95 35.00 -8.99
CA HIS A 656 -12.23 36.28 -8.85
C HIS A 656 -11.76 36.87 -10.19
N ILE A 657 -11.75 36.09 -11.26
CA ILE A 657 -11.42 36.59 -12.61
C ILE A 657 -12.69 37.17 -13.26
N VAL A 658 -13.84 36.53 -13.00
CA VAL A 658 -15.16 36.95 -13.53
C VAL A 658 -15.69 38.21 -12.83
N SER A 659 -15.10 38.65 -11.71
CA SER A 659 -15.48 39.95 -11.13
C SER A 659 -15.22 41.12 -12.07
N ASP A 660 -14.28 41.00 -13.03
CA ASP A 660 -14.14 42.00 -14.10
C ASP A 660 -15.26 41.89 -15.15
N ALA A 661 -15.81 40.69 -15.37
CA ALA A 661 -16.99 40.49 -16.21
C ALA A 661 -18.31 40.96 -15.55
N LEU A 662 -18.33 41.20 -14.24
CA LEU A 662 -19.46 41.87 -13.56
C LEU A 662 -19.65 43.32 -14.05
N LEU A 663 -18.67 43.91 -14.75
CA LEU A 663 -18.84 45.18 -15.47
C LEU A 663 -19.97 45.11 -16.51
N ASN A 664 -20.30 43.92 -17.03
CA ASN A 664 -21.40 43.71 -17.98
C ASN A 664 -22.72 43.26 -17.34
N VAL A 665 -22.80 43.16 -16.00
CA VAL A 665 -24.07 42.90 -15.33
C VAL A 665 -24.85 44.21 -15.27
N ALA A 666 -25.78 44.38 -16.23
CA ALA A 666 -26.72 45.48 -16.23
C ALA A 666 -27.40 45.58 -14.86
N SER A 667 -27.36 46.78 -14.26
CA SER A 667 -27.99 47.05 -12.97
C SER A 667 -29.44 46.55 -13.02
N PRO A 668 -29.97 45.98 -11.92
CA PRO A 668 -31.41 45.73 -11.83
C PRO A 668 -32.23 46.98 -12.19
N PHE A 669 -31.69 48.16 -11.90
CA PHE A 669 -32.28 49.43 -12.29
C PHE A 669 -32.22 49.66 -13.80
N ASP A 670 -31.09 49.43 -14.48
CA ASP A 670 -31.00 49.58 -15.94
C ASP A 670 -31.94 48.61 -16.68
N ARG A 671 -32.06 47.38 -16.17
CA ARG A 671 -33.04 46.40 -16.67
C ARG A 671 -34.48 46.85 -16.42
N MET A 672 -34.78 47.37 -15.23
CA MET A 672 -36.09 47.92 -14.92
C MET A 672 -36.41 49.12 -15.81
N VAL A 673 -35.47 50.05 -16.02
CA VAL A 673 -35.61 51.23 -16.89
C VAL A 673 -35.92 50.81 -18.33
N ALA A 674 -35.19 49.84 -18.86
CA ALA A 674 -35.42 49.31 -20.21
C ALA A 674 -36.80 48.63 -20.35
N GLN A 675 -37.30 47.98 -19.30
CA GLN A 675 -38.59 47.27 -19.31
C GLN A 675 -39.79 48.16 -19.02
N THR A 676 -39.65 49.16 -18.14
CA THR A 676 -40.74 50.03 -17.67
C THR A 676 -40.79 51.36 -18.41
N GLY A 677 -39.78 51.68 -19.23
CA GLY A 677 -39.69 52.96 -19.93
C GLY A 677 -39.45 54.15 -18.99
N PHE A 678 -38.94 53.90 -17.78
CA PHE A 678 -38.67 54.94 -16.78
C PHE A 678 -37.70 55.98 -17.33
N LYS A 679 -38.22 57.16 -17.72
CA LYS A 679 -37.40 58.30 -18.15
C LYS A 679 -36.89 59.02 -16.92
N ALA A 680 -35.66 58.72 -16.50
CA ALA A 680 -34.90 59.65 -15.68
C ALA A 680 -34.76 60.98 -16.45
N ASN A 681 -34.99 62.11 -15.78
CA ASN A 681 -34.74 63.44 -16.34
C ASN A 681 -33.30 63.47 -16.88
N ARG A 682 -33.17 63.40 -18.20
CA ARG A 682 -31.90 63.51 -18.92
C ARG A 682 -31.42 64.94 -18.73
N ASN A 683 -30.58 65.21 -17.74
CA ASN A 683 -29.83 66.47 -17.72
C ASN A 683 -28.55 66.50 -16.88
N HIS A 684 -27.95 65.37 -16.54
CA HIS A 684 -26.55 65.37 -16.11
C HIS A 684 -25.77 64.25 -16.79
N SER A 685 -24.79 64.64 -17.59
CA SER A 685 -23.71 63.75 -18.04
C SER A 685 -22.88 63.33 -16.83
N PRO A 686 -22.19 62.16 -16.88
CA PRO A 686 -21.31 61.74 -15.80
C PRO A 686 -20.12 62.73 -15.67
N PRO A 687 -19.59 62.97 -14.46
CA PRO A 687 -18.35 63.71 -14.25
C PRO A 687 -17.12 62.99 -14.82
#